data_AF-A0A0D2D2I2-F1
#
_entry.id   AF-A0A0D2D2I2-F1
#
_cell.length_a   1.000
_cell.length_b   1.000
_cell.length_c   1.000
_cell.angle_alpha   90.00
_cell.angle_beta   90.00
_cell.angle_gamma   90.00
#
_symmetry.space_group_name_H-M   'P 1'
#
loop_
_entity.id
_entity.type
_entity.pdbx_description
1 polymer ?
#
loop_
_entity_poly.entity_id
_entity_poly.type
_entity_poly.pdbx_seq_one_letter_code
_entity_poly.pdbx_strand_id
1 'polypeptide(L)'
;MDAEDVYVGDNAHTGCYIFKPAQIDQEEGIDQRPKKRRKVENPSTRSRERIGEEGDLWPSLLGGQEPAEAIRRRQQVFETTWTRHQDKIDAVINKVDERFVDNILDYVRAEQQDRPHGRIKTALLVSTPGRDAQKDLVQVWEQRHSAHSEEILIQIQPSQAPNIQIALKNVVRLALSQKTGPEEYTNFLAANKAMIPMNFDLELLQRYADKKGISRVLVSLPDVEAFDTGILCELISIISSWSDRIPFVLLTGISTTIALLESRLPRSIIGLLDARVFEPFQAGGQHDPLFDVYSAVQGPDAELFLGPSTVTVLAELAQDQGTTVETFLRAIKYVFMSHFFANPLSFLAIPGAGLNLPRDPFTAQAIRNTVGFRSHCESLAKGTKTQWQHSRNLLTSDAALEKEVLEAVRSGQERIRSSLAAIWTLQQIYQQLLGPAAIAPLEAQTQLLASLPDITHSEIFVATETVLKEMITVDDFHVFLSGISEELQDLKSFMPSAKGDGSDQEVLTLAAIQEALDSDHTRPSISLITESFLDLLTGYLASKTTHSSTSSSLSPWASLMSESYTFNLQSPLSAIVHPRARYALERALTRPSDYLGCDCCVPEDGVMLDKSTLPPTSLLLSMLNEAGSVINVRDLWDAFRDMIAPALESEMGGAGRNDEKDGEGGEGEGIDETNERTLLALFYRCLAELRHLGLIRQSKRKPGVDCIAKTAWMGL
;
A
#
# COMPACT_ATOMS: atom_id res chain seq x y z
N MET A 1 -5.62 -48.90 40.74
CA MET A 1 -4.88 -48.86 39.46
C MET A 1 -5.37 -47.61 38.80
N ASP A 2 -4.67 -46.54 39.13
CA ASP A 2 -5.10 -45.17 38.90
C ASP A 2 -4.92 -44.81 37.43
N ALA A 3 -5.94 -44.18 36.87
CA ALA A 3 -5.86 -43.52 35.58
C ALA A 3 -4.89 -42.35 35.74
N GLU A 4 -3.69 -42.47 35.20
CA GLU A 4 -2.78 -41.34 35.08
C GLU A 4 -3.39 -40.34 34.10
N ASP A 5 -3.99 -39.29 34.65
CA ASP A 5 -4.33 -38.07 33.92
C ASP A 5 -3.08 -37.57 33.21
N VAL A 6 -3.10 -37.59 31.87
CA VAL A 6 -2.10 -36.94 31.04
C VAL A 6 -2.27 -35.44 31.25
N TYR A 7 -1.55 -34.90 32.23
CA TYR A 7 -1.31 -33.46 32.33
C TYR A 7 -0.58 -33.03 31.06
N VAL A 8 -1.33 -32.57 30.05
CA VAL A 8 -0.81 -31.63 29.07
C VAL A 8 -0.50 -30.38 29.88
N GLY A 9 0.75 -30.27 30.36
CA GLY A 9 1.21 -29.09 31.07
C GLY A 9 0.80 -27.88 30.26
N ASP A 10 0.04 -26.97 30.88
CA ASP A 10 -0.44 -25.76 30.23
C ASP A 10 0.78 -24.90 29.92
N ASN A 11 1.32 -25.15 28.72
CA ASN A 11 2.38 -24.44 28.03
C ASN A 11 2.26 -22.92 28.21
N ALA A 12 1.03 -22.39 28.33
CA ALA A 12 0.63 -20.99 28.17
C ALA A 12 1.52 -19.92 28.84
N HIS A 13 2.28 -20.28 29.87
CA HIS A 13 3.24 -19.41 30.54
C HIS A 13 4.57 -19.20 29.78
N THR A 14 4.88 -20.03 28.78
CA THR A 14 6.11 -19.90 27.97
C THR A 14 5.92 -18.91 26.82
N GLY A 15 6.90 -18.03 26.59
CA GLY A 15 6.78 -16.92 25.64
C GLY A 15 6.96 -17.29 24.16
N CYS A 16 7.51 -18.48 23.85
CA CYS A 16 7.73 -18.93 22.48
C CYS A 16 7.54 -20.45 22.36
N TYR A 17 6.78 -20.88 21.36
CA TYR A 17 6.60 -22.30 21.01
C TYR A 17 7.06 -22.50 19.58
N ILE A 18 7.91 -23.51 19.37
CA ILE A 18 8.36 -23.89 18.03
C ILE A 18 7.67 -25.19 17.66
N PHE A 19 6.60 -25.07 16.87
CA PHE A 19 5.91 -26.22 16.30
C PHE A 19 6.64 -26.64 15.03
N LYS A 20 7.46 -27.69 15.13
CA LYS A 20 7.98 -28.35 13.93
C LYS A 20 6.90 -29.28 13.39
N PRO A 21 6.55 -29.21 12.09
CA PRO A 21 5.70 -30.24 11.51
C PRO A 21 6.37 -31.59 11.76
N ALA A 22 5.58 -32.62 12.09
CA ALA A 22 6.10 -33.95 12.29
C ALA A 22 6.83 -34.38 11.01
N GLN A 23 8.16 -34.31 11.01
CA GLN A 23 8.95 -34.78 9.89
C GLN A 23 8.63 -36.26 9.73
N ILE A 24 8.17 -36.63 8.54
CA ILE A 24 8.32 -37.98 8.03
C ILE A 24 9.83 -38.24 8.10
N ASP A 25 10.23 -39.15 8.98
CA ASP A 25 11.62 -39.62 9.10
C ASP A 25 12.06 -40.14 7.72
N GLN A 26 12.67 -39.27 6.91
CA GLN A 26 13.57 -39.68 5.84
C GLN A 26 14.97 -39.63 6.44
N GLU A 27 15.53 -40.82 6.57
CA GLU A 27 16.87 -41.12 7.04
C GLU A 27 17.92 -40.28 6.32
N GLU A 28 18.56 -39.32 7.01
CA GLU A 28 20.00 -39.08 6.86
C GLU A 28 20.57 -38.69 8.22
N GLY A 29 21.53 -39.49 8.69
CA GLY A 29 22.03 -39.46 10.04
C GLY A 29 22.77 -38.18 10.40
N ILE A 30 22.55 -37.70 11.62
CA ILE A 30 23.53 -37.59 12.71
C ILE A 30 22.71 -37.18 13.95
N ASP A 31 22.32 -38.15 14.79
CA ASP A 31 22.66 -38.08 16.22
C ASP A 31 22.26 -39.37 16.97
N GLN A 32 23.24 -39.89 17.70
CA GLN A 32 23.15 -41.14 18.45
C GLN A 32 22.48 -40.90 19.81
N ARG A 33 21.19 -41.25 19.96
CA ARG A 33 20.65 -41.73 21.25
C ARG A 33 19.29 -42.42 21.09
N PRO A 34 19.15 -43.72 21.40
CA PRO A 34 17.88 -44.42 21.26
C PRO A 34 17.00 -44.16 22.49
N LYS A 35 15.83 -43.51 22.30
CA LYS A 35 14.74 -43.58 23.28
C LYS A 35 13.75 -44.64 22.82
N LYS A 36 13.76 -45.80 23.49
CA LYS A 36 12.75 -46.85 23.39
C LYS A 36 11.36 -46.25 23.68
N ARG A 37 10.51 -46.11 22.67
CA ARG A 37 9.05 -46.03 22.84
C ARG A 37 8.38 -47.13 22.04
N ARG A 38 7.48 -47.81 22.73
CA ARG A 38 6.82 -49.07 22.38
C ARG A 38 5.75 -48.79 21.33
N LYS A 39 5.80 -49.57 20.24
CA LYS A 39 4.82 -49.62 19.15
C LYS A 39 3.44 -49.97 19.72
N VAL A 40 2.44 -49.11 19.50
CA VAL A 40 1.02 -49.46 19.65
C VAL A 40 0.38 -49.28 18.27
N GLU A 41 -0.26 -50.33 17.80
CA GLU A 41 -0.86 -50.45 16.48
C GLU A 41 -2.22 -49.71 16.39
N ASN A 42 -2.48 -49.14 15.22
CA ASN A 42 -3.71 -48.47 14.79
C ASN A 42 -4.95 -49.37 14.83
N PRO A 43 -6.15 -48.76 14.97
CA PRO A 43 -7.29 -49.16 14.17
C PRO A 43 -7.82 -48.01 13.28
N SER A 44 -8.14 -48.39 12.04
CA SER A 44 -8.98 -47.68 11.05
C SER A 44 -8.39 -46.47 10.32
N THR A 45 -7.76 -46.80 9.19
CA THR A 45 -7.88 -46.11 7.91
C THR A 45 -9.29 -45.55 7.67
N ARG A 46 -9.49 -44.26 8.00
CA ARG A 46 -10.28 -43.37 7.14
C ARG A 46 -9.29 -42.75 6.15
N SER A 47 -9.59 -42.96 4.88
CA SER A 47 -8.98 -42.33 3.71
C SER A 47 -8.78 -40.83 3.95
N ARG A 48 -7.60 -40.46 4.43
CA ARG A 48 -7.11 -39.09 4.35
C ARG A 48 -6.42 -39.04 3.01
N GLU A 49 -7.17 -38.54 2.02
CA GLU A 49 -6.61 -38.12 0.75
C GLU A 49 -5.34 -37.33 1.03
N ARG A 50 -4.31 -37.67 0.24
CA ARG A 50 -3.06 -36.95 0.22
C ARG A 50 -3.41 -35.49 0.00
N ILE A 51 -3.09 -34.61 0.95
CA ILE A 51 -2.92 -33.18 0.68
C ILE A 51 -1.66 -33.12 -0.18
N GLY A 52 -1.84 -33.41 -1.47
CA GLY A 52 -0.87 -33.15 -2.50
C GLY A 52 -1.01 -31.70 -2.93
N GLU A 53 0.14 -31.04 -3.02
CA GLU A 53 0.42 -30.02 -4.05
C GLU A 53 -0.52 -28.82 -4.11
N GLU A 54 -0.22 -27.74 -3.37
CA GLU A 54 -0.53 -26.32 -3.66
C GLU A 54 -1.97 -25.90 -4.07
N GLY A 55 -2.93 -26.82 -4.20
CA GLY A 55 -4.22 -26.63 -4.86
C GLY A 55 -5.34 -26.14 -3.95
N ASP A 56 -5.13 -26.12 -2.63
CA ASP A 56 -6.18 -25.79 -1.63
C ASP A 56 -6.04 -24.37 -1.04
N LEU A 57 -5.11 -23.54 -1.53
CA LEU A 57 -4.94 -22.17 -1.01
C LEU A 57 -5.98 -21.18 -1.53
N TRP A 58 -6.61 -21.48 -2.67
CA TRP A 58 -7.59 -20.60 -3.30
C TRP A 58 -9.02 -20.90 -2.82
N PRO A 59 -9.80 -19.90 -2.38
CA PRO A 59 -11.13 -20.13 -1.86
C PRO A 59 -12.07 -20.56 -2.99
N SER A 60 -12.87 -21.61 -2.74
CA SER A 60 -13.98 -22.00 -3.62
C SER A 60 -15.12 -20.99 -3.50
N LEU A 61 -15.45 -20.30 -4.60
CA LEU A 61 -16.54 -19.32 -4.65
C LEU A 61 -17.89 -20.01 -4.89
N LEU A 62 -18.96 -19.21 -4.98
CA LEU A 62 -20.35 -19.69 -5.18
C LEU A 62 -20.83 -20.67 -4.09
N GLY A 63 -20.40 -20.45 -2.84
CA GLY A 63 -20.77 -21.32 -1.72
C GLY A 63 -20.15 -22.71 -1.79
N GLY A 64 -18.98 -22.86 -2.42
CA GLY A 64 -18.28 -24.13 -2.58
C GLY A 64 -18.70 -24.93 -3.81
N GLN A 65 -19.48 -24.34 -4.71
CA GLN A 65 -19.96 -24.98 -5.94
C GLN A 65 -19.15 -24.61 -7.19
N GLU A 66 -18.07 -23.83 -7.03
CA GLU A 66 -17.12 -23.52 -8.10
C GLU A 66 -16.35 -24.79 -8.53
N PRO A 67 -16.26 -25.09 -9.84
CA PRO A 67 -15.51 -26.24 -10.32
C PRO A 67 -14.00 -26.04 -10.08
N ALA A 68 -13.30 -27.13 -9.73
CA ALA A 68 -11.85 -27.10 -9.50
C ALA A 68 -11.03 -26.65 -10.73
N GLU A 69 -11.60 -26.72 -11.93
CA GLU A 69 -10.98 -26.17 -13.14
C GLU A 69 -11.05 -24.63 -13.18
N ALA A 70 -12.16 -24.02 -12.73
CA ALA A 70 -12.26 -22.56 -12.68
C ALA A 70 -11.34 -21.96 -11.62
N ILE A 71 -11.22 -22.61 -10.45
CA ILE A 71 -10.28 -22.21 -9.39
C ILE A 71 -8.84 -22.19 -9.92
N ARG A 72 -8.40 -23.29 -10.55
CA ARG A 72 -7.06 -23.38 -11.15
C ARG A 72 -6.84 -22.35 -12.26
N ARG A 73 -7.84 -22.12 -13.11
CA ARG A 73 -7.74 -21.09 -14.15
C ARG A 73 -7.61 -19.69 -13.56
N ARG A 74 -8.38 -19.36 -12.53
CA ARG A 74 -8.33 -18.07 -11.83
C ARG A 74 -6.95 -17.82 -11.21
N GLN A 75 -6.37 -18.84 -10.61
CA GLN A 75 -4.99 -18.81 -10.11
C GLN A 75 -3.97 -18.57 -11.24
N GLN A 76 -4.03 -19.35 -12.32
CA GLN A 76 -3.11 -19.21 -13.46
C GLN A 76 -3.21 -17.84 -14.12
N VAL A 77 -4.42 -17.32 -14.30
CA VAL A 77 -4.71 -15.99 -14.84
C VAL A 77 -4.10 -14.91 -13.94
N PHE A 78 -4.28 -15.01 -12.62
CA PHE A 78 -3.65 -14.07 -11.68
C PHE A 78 -2.12 -14.12 -11.74
N GLU A 79 -1.52 -15.31 -11.67
CA GLU A 79 -0.06 -15.46 -11.67
C GLU A 79 0.55 -14.90 -12.96
N THR A 80 0.00 -15.26 -14.13
CA THR A 80 0.51 -14.82 -15.43
C THR A 80 0.33 -13.32 -15.69
N THR A 81 -0.77 -12.72 -15.26
CA THR A 81 -0.99 -11.27 -15.37
C THR A 81 -0.12 -10.52 -14.37
N TRP A 82 -0.03 -10.99 -13.12
CA TRP A 82 0.79 -10.34 -12.11
C TRP A 82 2.27 -10.38 -12.45
N THR A 83 2.84 -11.51 -12.91
CA THR A 83 4.26 -11.57 -13.30
C THR A 83 4.58 -10.57 -14.41
N ARG A 84 3.70 -10.46 -15.41
CA ARG A 84 3.87 -9.52 -16.53
C ARG A 84 3.85 -8.06 -16.07
N HIS A 85 2.93 -7.71 -15.16
CA HIS A 85 2.89 -6.37 -14.59
C HIS A 85 4.07 -6.12 -13.63
N GLN A 86 4.48 -7.13 -12.85
CA GLN A 86 5.62 -7.05 -11.96
C GLN A 86 6.91 -6.74 -12.75
N ASP A 87 7.15 -7.40 -13.88
CA ASP A 87 8.32 -7.11 -14.73
C ASP A 87 8.31 -5.66 -15.25
N LYS A 88 7.13 -5.14 -15.65
CA LYS A 88 6.97 -3.74 -16.08
C LYS A 88 7.21 -2.76 -14.93
N ILE A 89 6.67 -3.05 -13.75
CA ILE A 89 6.84 -2.24 -12.56
C ILE A 89 8.30 -2.25 -12.09
N ASP A 90 8.94 -3.42 -12.08
CA ASP A 90 10.34 -3.55 -11.69
C ASP A 90 11.25 -2.82 -12.68
N ALA A 91 10.90 -2.75 -13.96
CA ALA A 91 11.60 -1.92 -14.94
C ALA A 91 11.47 -0.41 -14.63
N VAL A 92 10.34 0.03 -14.08
CA VAL A 92 10.12 1.43 -13.66
C VAL A 92 10.81 1.74 -12.33
N ILE A 93 10.71 0.85 -11.34
CA ILE A 93 11.33 1.00 -10.02
C ILE A 93 12.85 0.97 -10.12
N ASN A 94 13.41 0.02 -10.88
CA ASN A 94 14.85 -0.11 -11.08
C ASN A 94 15.39 0.87 -12.13
N LYS A 95 14.57 1.80 -12.64
CA LYS A 95 15.05 2.87 -13.52
C LYS A 95 15.88 3.85 -12.69
N VAL A 96 17.17 3.54 -12.56
CA VAL A 96 18.12 4.40 -11.87
C VAL A 96 18.38 5.65 -12.71
N ASP A 97 18.42 6.79 -12.04
CA ASP A 97 18.92 8.03 -12.64
C ASP A 97 20.45 7.94 -12.76
N GLU A 98 20.91 7.36 -13.86
CA GLU A 98 22.35 7.23 -14.14
C GLU A 98 23.05 8.59 -14.12
N ARG A 99 22.38 9.67 -14.56
CA ARG A 99 22.97 11.02 -14.58
C ARG A 99 23.20 11.53 -13.16
N PHE A 100 22.26 11.30 -12.24
CA PHE A 100 22.42 11.65 -10.84
C PHE A 100 23.59 10.90 -10.20
N VAL A 101 23.66 9.57 -10.43
CA VAL A 101 24.75 8.75 -9.89
C VAL A 101 26.10 9.14 -10.50
N ASP A 102 26.15 9.39 -11.82
CA ASP A 102 27.35 9.84 -12.53
C ASP A 102 27.88 11.15 -11.94
N ASN A 103 27.00 12.13 -11.69
CA ASN A 103 27.38 13.39 -11.05
C ASN A 103 28.00 13.20 -9.66
N ILE A 104 27.50 12.24 -8.87
CA ILE A 104 28.05 11.94 -7.55
C ILE A 104 29.39 11.22 -7.69
N LEU A 105 29.49 10.21 -8.56
CA LEU A 105 30.72 9.47 -8.79
C LEU A 105 31.82 10.38 -9.34
N ASP A 106 31.49 11.32 -10.24
CA ASP A 106 32.42 12.31 -10.76
C ASP A 106 32.92 13.25 -9.66
N TYR A 107 32.03 13.70 -8.75
CA TYR A 107 32.42 14.49 -7.59
C TYR A 107 33.32 13.72 -6.62
N VAL A 108 33.00 12.45 -6.36
CA VAL A 108 33.79 11.55 -5.52
C VAL A 108 35.16 11.30 -6.14
N ARG A 109 35.23 11.09 -7.47
CA ARG A 109 36.43 10.73 -8.23
C ARG A 109 37.31 11.91 -8.62
N ALA A 110 36.77 13.13 -8.70
CA ALA A 110 37.53 14.33 -8.97
C ALA A 110 38.78 14.43 -8.09
N GLU A 111 39.94 14.65 -8.71
CA GLU A 111 41.23 14.73 -8.04
C GLU A 111 41.31 15.90 -7.06
N GLN A 112 42.11 15.72 -6.01
CA GLN A 112 42.21 16.60 -4.85
C GLN A 112 43.12 17.83 -5.08
N GLN A 113 43.04 18.51 -6.23
CA GLN A 113 44.00 19.57 -6.56
C GLN A 113 43.79 20.89 -5.79
N ASP A 114 42.61 21.13 -5.20
CA ASP A 114 42.28 22.36 -4.44
C ASP A 114 41.72 22.07 -3.04
N ARG A 115 42.54 21.54 -2.11
CA ARG A 115 42.14 21.45 -0.69
C ARG A 115 42.67 22.65 0.12
N PRO A 116 41.80 23.51 0.68
CA PRO A 116 42.12 24.13 1.96
C PRO A 116 42.32 23.01 2.98
N HIS A 117 43.50 22.96 3.61
CA HIS A 117 43.93 21.83 4.43
C HIS A 117 42.89 21.43 5.49
N GLY A 118 42.51 20.14 5.54
CA GLY A 118 41.76 19.52 6.64
C GLY A 118 40.26 19.27 6.45
N ARG A 119 39.66 19.58 5.30
CA ARG A 119 38.22 19.32 5.05
C ARG A 119 37.95 17.97 4.36
N ILE A 120 36.90 17.27 4.81
CA ILE A 120 36.42 16.01 4.23
C ILE A 120 35.39 16.30 3.14
N LYS A 121 35.58 15.72 1.95
CA LYS A 121 34.56 15.76 0.88
C LYS A 121 33.29 15.07 1.36
N THR A 122 32.18 15.78 1.31
CA THR A 122 30.89 15.31 1.81
C THR A 122 29.82 15.52 0.74
N ALA A 123 29.17 14.45 0.30
CA ALA A 123 27.99 14.55 -0.56
C ALA A 123 26.74 14.44 0.30
N LEU A 124 25.93 15.51 0.32
CA LEU A 124 24.61 15.53 0.93
C LEU A 124 23.60 15.02 -0.10
N LEU A 125 23.03 13.85 0.13
CA LEU A 125 22.03 13.21 -0.74
C LEU A 125 20.66 13.52 -0.15
N VAL A 126 19.89 14.39 -0.80
CA VAL A 126 18.52 14.69 -0.39
C VAL A 126 17.62 13.57 -0.91
N SER A 127 16.96 12.87 0.02
CA SER A 127 16.02 11.80 -0.32
C SER A 127 14.67 12.42 -0.67
N THR A 128 14.10 12.03 -1.80
CA THR A 128 12.74 12.40 -2.17
C THR A 128 11.76 11.31 -1.75
N PRO A 129 10.51 11.66 -1.43
CA PRO A 129 9.49 10.65 -1.12
C PRO A 129 9.35 9.67 -2.30
N GLY A 130 9.46 8.38 -2.00
CA GLY A 130 9.28 7.29 -2.97
C GLY A 130 10.56 6.71 -3.58
N ARG A 131 11.69 7.44 -3.61
CA ARG A 131 12.98 6.89 -4.10
C ARG A 131 14.10 7.04 -3.07
N ASP A 132 14.76 5.93 -2.78
CA ASP A 132 15.95 5.91 -1.93
C ASP A 132 17.18 6.15 -2.81
N ALA A 133 17.59 7.43 -2.89
CA ALA A 133 18.75 7.85 -3.67
C ALA A 133 20.06 7.14 -3.26
N GLN A 134 20.15 6.66 -2.01
CA GLN A 134 21.30 5.89 -1.56
C GLN A 134 21.26 4.46 -2.05
N LYS A 135 20.09 3.82 -2.03
CA LYS A 135 19.91 2.49 -2.61
C LYS A 135 20.29 2.48 -4.09
N ASP A 136 19.84 3.49 -4.84
CA ASP A 136 20.18 3.65 -6.26
C ASP A 136 21.70 3.80 -6.47
N LEU A 137 22.35 4.63 -5.64
CA LEU A 137 23.80 4.81 -5.67
C LEU A 137 24.55 3.50 -5.37
N VAL A 138 24.10 2.74 -4.38
CA VAL A 138 24.74 1.48 -3.98
C VAL A 138 24.57 0.43 -5.06
N GLN A 139 23.36 0.30 -5.62
CA GLN A 139 23.08 -0.65 -6.69
C GLN A 139 23.93 -0.38 -7.93
N VAL A 140 24.01 0.89 -8.37
CA VAL A 140 24.86 1.25 -9.52
C VAL A 140 26.34 1.13 -9.19
N TRP A 141 26.74 1.48 -7.96
CA TRP A 141 28.11 1.29 -7.51
C TRP A 141 28.49 -0.19 -7.56
N GLU A 142 27.68 -1.09 -7.01
CA GLU A 142 27.91 -2.55 -7.04
C GLU A 142 27.95 -3.10 -8.47
N GLN A 143 27.04 -2.66 -9.34
CA GLN A 143 27.01 -3.08 -10.75
C GLN A 143 28.26 -2.66 -11.52
N ARG A 144 28.79 -1.46 -11.24
CA ARG A 144 29.99 -0.92 -11.89
C ARG A 144 31.27 -1.31 -11.15
N HIS A 145 31.17 -1.85 -9.94
CA HIS A 145 32.29 -2.29 -9.14
C HIS A 145 32.78 -3.65 -9.61
N SER A 146 33.97 -3.69 -10.21
CA SER A 146 34.69 -4.93 -10.48
C SER A 146 35.57 -5.29 -9.28
N ALA A 147 35.92 -6.57 -9.11
CA ALA A 147 36.78 -7.06 -8.02
C ALA A 147 38.17 -6.36 -7.92
N HIS A 148 38.58 -5.62 -8.95
CA HIS A 148 39.83 -4.87 -9.05
C HIS A 148 39.69 -3.36 -8.78
N SER A 149 38.50 -2.88 -8.43
CA SER A 149 38.30 -1.46 -8.12
C SER A 149 39.02 -1.06 -6.83
N GLU A 150 39.65 0.11 -6.85
CA GLU A 150 40.43 0.67 -5.73
C GLU A 150 39.56 1.41 -4.69
N GLU A 151 38.23 1.41 -4.86
CA GLU A 151 37.26 2.11 -4.02
C GLU A 151 36.56 1.12 -3.06
N ILE A 152 36.26 1.54 -1.83
CA ILE A 152 35.46 0.77 -0.85
C ILE A 152 34.27 1.62 -0.40
N LEU A 153 33.06 1.04 -0.36
CA LEU A 153 31.83 1.71 0.09
C LEU A 153 31.31 1.13 1.40
N ILE A 154 31.48 1.82 2.51
CA ILE A 154 31.06 1.37 3.83
C ILE A 154 29.70 1.98 4.17
N GLN A 155 28.65 1.17 4.30
CA GLN A 155 27.35 1.64 4.78
C GLN A 155 27.18 1.39 6.28
N ILE A 156 26.88 2.44 7.05
CA ILE A 156 26.68 2.33 8.50
C ILE A 156 25.24 2.72 8.84
N GLN A 157 24.50 1.76 9.39
CA GLN A 157 23.16 2.02 9.90
C GLN A 157 23.20 2.57 11.34
N PRO A 158 22.25 3.41 11.77
CA PRO A 158 22.20 3.93 13.14
C PRO A 158 22.19 2.84 14.21
N SER A 159 21.49 1.73 13.94
CA SER A 159 21.43 0.54 14.82
C SER A 159 22.80 -0.13 15.01
N GLN A 160 23.72 0.07 14.07
CA GLN A 160 25.09 -0.45 14.10
C GLN A 160 26.07 0.53 14.75
N ALA A 161 25.62 1.70 15.20
CA ALA A 161 26.47 2.73 15.82
C ALA A 161 25.91 3.27 17.16
N PRO A 162 25.59 2.41 18.16
CA PRO A 162 25.15 2.88 19.47
C PRO A 162 26.27 3.50 20.32
N ASN A 163 27.54 3.24 19.98
CA ASN A 163 28.73 3.80 20.62
C ASN A 163 29.82 3.93 19.54
N ILE A 164 30.69 4.94 19.66
CA ILE A 164 31.81 5.17 18.74
C ILE A 164 32.72 3.95 18.57
N GLN A 165 32.97 3.18 19.64
CA GLN A 165 33.79 1.96 19.56
C GLN A 165 33.16 0.89 18.65
N ILE A 166 31.83 0.76 18.71
CA ILE A 166 31.09 -0.21 17.90
C ILE A 166 30.97 0.31 16.47
N ALA A 167 30.77 1.62 16.29
CA ALA A 167 30.76 2.26 14.98
C ALA A 167 32.08 2.03 14.23
N LEU A 168 33.23 2.33 14.86
CA LEU A 168 34.56 2.12 14.27
C LEU A 168 34.86 0.64 14.02
N LYS A 169 34.51 -0.24 14.95
CA LYS A 169 34.62 -1.70 14.74
C LYS A 169 33.84 -2.14 13.50
N ASN A 170 32.64 -1.60 13.31
CA ASN A 170 31.78 -1.93 12.17
C ASN A 170 32.32 -1.32 10.87
N VAL A 171 32.88 -0.10 10.90
CA VAL A 171 33.61 0.50 9.75
C VAL A 171 34.71 -0.44 9.28
N VAL A 172 35.58 -0.87 10.20
CA VAL A 172 36.70 -1.77 9.90
C VAL A 172 36.20 -3.14 9.43
N ARG A 173 35.17 -3.70 10.09
CA ARG A 173 34.57 -4.99 9.73
C ARG A 173 34.00 -4.98 8.32
N LEU A 174 33.20 -3.96 7.99
CA LEU A 174 32.53 -3.84 6.69
C LEU A 174 33.54 -3.61 5.56
N ALA A 175 34.55 -2.76 5.78
CA ALA A 175 35.62 -2.53 4.80
C ALA A 175 36.40 -3.82 4.47
N LEU A 176 36.70 -4.62 5.50
CA LEU A 176 37.44 -5.87 5.36
C LEU A 176 36.60 -7.00 4.72
N SER A 177 35.29 -7.02 4.97
CA SER A 177 34.41 -8.08 4.43
C SER A 177 34.02 -7.90 2.96
N GLN A 178 34.12 -6.69 2.40
CA GLN A 178 33.58 -6.40 1.06
C GLN A 178 34.29 -7.10 -0.10
N LYS A 179 35.62 -7.30 -0.04
CA LYS A 179 36.37 -7.87 -1.18
C LYS A 179 36.46 -9.41 -1.18
N THR A 180 36.46 -10.06 0.00
CA THR A 180 36.73 -11.51 0.09
C THR A 180 35.92 -12.23 1.18
N GLY A 181 34.86 -11.60 1.70
CA GLY A 181 33.94 -12.21 2.67
C GLY A 181 34.40 -12.13 4.14
N PRO A 182 33.61 -12.71 5.08
CA PRO A 182 33.82 -12.56 6.53
C PRO A 182 35.07 -13.31 7.06
N GLU A 183 35.61 -14.26 6.31
CA GLU A 183 36.79 -15.04 6.72
C GLU A 183 38.07 -14.20 6.68
N GLU A 184 38.22 -13.30 5.70
CA GLU A 184 39.39 -12.41 5.60
C GLU A 184 39.47 -11.44 6.79
N TYR A 185 38.33 -10.97 7.31
CA TYR A 185 38.28 -10.17 8.54
C TYR A 185 38.92 -10.91 9.72
N THR A 186 38.53 -12.17 9.93
CA THR A 186 39.07 -12.97 11.05
C THR A 186 40.56 -13.29 10.87
N ASN A 187 40.99 -13.60 9.64
CA ASN A 187 42.37 -13.91 9.30
C ASN A 187 43.27 -12.66 9.41
N PHE A 188 42.79 -11.50 8.94
CA PHE A 188 43.51 -10.23 9.00
C PHE A 188 43.62 -9.72 10.44
N LEU A 189 42.57 -9.88 11.25
CA LEU A 189 42.63 -9.61 12.68
C LEU A 189 43.62 -10.53 13.38
N ALA A 190 43.60 -11.84 13.11
CA ALA A 190 44.52 -12.79 13.72
C ALA A 190 45.99 -12.47 13.38
N ALA A 191 46.27 -12.07 12.13
CA ALA A 191 47.61 -11.70 11.68
C ALA A 191 48.13 -10.40 12.35
N ASN A 192 47.26 -9.43 12.61
CA ASN A 192 47.65 -8.12 13.16
C ASN A 192 47.41 -7.97 14.67
N LYS A 193 46.81 -8.98 15.34
CA LYS A 193 46.46 -8.96 16.77
C LYS A 193 47.62 -8.67 17.71
N ALA A 194 48.84 -9.04 17.33
CA ALA A 194 50.04 -8.79 18.11
C ALA A 194 50.48 -7.32 18.10
N MET A 195 50.12 -6.57 17.05
CA MET A 195 50.56 -5.19 16.86
C MET A 195 49.45 -4.19 17.17
N ILE A 196 48.20 -4.52 16.81
CA ILE A 196 47.02 -3.69 17.10
C ILE A 196 46.02 -4.57 17.88
N PRO A 197 45.99 -4.45 19.22
CA PRO A 197 45.13 -5.29 20.06
C PRO A 197 43.64 -4.89 20.01
N MET A 198 43.33 -3.67 19.54
CA MET A 198 41.97 -3.15 19.51
C MET A 198 41.35 -3.26 18.12
N ASN A 199 40.22 -3.97 18.04
CA ASN A 199 39.53 -4.28 16.77
C ASN A 199 38.77 -3.08 16.17
N PHE A 200 38.83 -1.91 16.79
CA PHE A 200 38.15 -0.68 16.37
C PHE A 200 39.13 0.43 15.98
N ASP A 201 40.44 0.13 15.93
CA ASP A 201 41.44 1.08 15.51
C ASP A 201 41.45 1.23 13.98
N LEU A 202 41.48 2.47 13.49
CA LEU A 202 41.55 2.78 12.06
C LEU A 202 42.93 2.48 11.46
N GLU A 203 43.95 2.25 12.29
CA GLU A 203 45.25 1.75 11.80
C GLU A 203 45.11 0.41 11.07
N LEU A 204 44.15 -0.44 11.49
CA LEU A 204 43.84 -1.70 10.79
C LEU A 204 43.32 -1.44 9.37
N LEU A 205 42.49 -0.40 9.21
CA LEU A 205 41.95 0.00 7.91
C LEU A 205 43.04 0.59 7.02
N GLN A 206 43.94 1.40 7.57
CA GLN A 206 45.09 1.95 6.84
C GLN A 206 45.98 0.84 6.27
N ARG A 207 46.37 -0.14 7.10
CA ARG A 207 47.22 -1.24 6.64
C ARG A 207 46.54 -2.10 5.59
N TYR A 208 45.22 -2.27 5.71
CA TYR A 208 44.45 -2.98 4.71
C TYR A 208 44.40 -2.17 3.39
N ALA A 209 44.23 -0.85 3.49
CA ALA A 209 44.29 0.07 2.37
C ALA A 209 45.63 -0.02 1.62
N ASP A 210 46.74 0.02 2.35
CA ASP A 210 48.08 -0.11 1.79
C ASP A 210 48.32 -1.48 1.14
N LYS A 211 47.87 -2.56 1.78
CA LYS A 211 48.06 -3.94 1.28
C LYS A 211 47.30 -4.22 -0.01
N LYS A 212 46.12 -3.63 -0.18
CA LYS A 212 45.22 -3.85 -1.32
C LYS A 212 45.24 -2.71 -2.35
N GLY A 213 46.03 -1.66 -2.13
CA GLY A 213 46.09 -0.48 -3.00
C GLY A 213 44.76 0.28 -3.07
N ILE A 214 44.07 0.45 -1.94
CA ILE A 214 42.78 1.15 -1.90
C ILE A 214 43.04 2.66 -2.00
N SER A 215 42.51 3.29 -3.03
CA SER A 215 42.69 4.71 -3.28
C SER A 215 41.62 5.58 -2.63
N ARG A 216 40.44 5.04 -2.27
CA ARG A 216 39.34 5.79 -1.62
C ARG A 216 38.46 4.92 -0.71
N VAL A 217 38.05 5.49 0.42
CA VAL A 217 37.07 4.88 1.34
C VAL A 217 35.84 5.80 1.42
N LEU A 218 34.73 5.38 0.81
CA LEU A 218 33.45 6.05 0.88
C LEU A 218 32.71 5.55 2.13
N VAL A 219 32.26 6.45 2.99
CA VAL A 219 31.43 6.13 4.16
C VAL A 219 30.04 6.68 3.91
N SER A 220 29.06 5.79 3.74
CA SER A 220 27.66 6.10 3.52
C SER A 220 26.86 6.00 4.82
N LEU A 221 26.18 7.09 5.17
CA LEU A 221 25.27 7.22 6.30
C LEU A 221 23.86 7.46 5.73
N PRO A 222 22.97 6.46 5.66
CA PRO A 222 21.62 6.59 5.10
C PRO A 222 20.74 7.53 5.90
N ASP A 223 20.60 7.28 7.19
CA ASP A 223 19.65 8.01 8.03
C ASP A 223 20.39 8.85 9.07
N VAL A 224 21.03 9.94 8.65
CA VAL A 224 21.84 10.79 9.56
C VAL A 224 21.00 11.33 10.74
N GLU A 225 19.70 11.50 10.54
CA GLU A 225 18.76 11.99 11.55
C GLU A 225 18.47 11.01 12.69
N ALA A 226 18.65 9.71 12.44
CA ALA A 226 18.47 8.66 13.43
C ALA A 226 19.73 8.39 14.26
N PHE A 227 20.87 8.99 13.88
CA PHE A 227 22.08 8.93 14.69
C PHE A 227 21.98 9.87 15.89
N ASP A 228 22.59 9.45 17.01
CA ASP A 228 22.88 10.36 18.11
C ASP A 228 23.87 11.43 17.65
N THR A 229 23.55 12.70 17.90
CA THR A 229 24.35 13.84 17.47
C THR A 229 25.77 13.79 18.05
N GLY A 230 25.95 13.32 19.28
CA GLY A 230 27.27 13.19 19.91
C GLY A 230 28.14 12.19 19.18
N ILE A 231 27.61 10.99 18.93
CA ILE A 231 28.31 9.92 18.21
C ILE A 231 28.67 10.36 16.78
N LEU A 232 27.74 11.01 16.08
CA LEU A 232 27.98 11.51 14.72
C LEU A 232 29.11 12.55 14.69
N CYS A 233 29.13 13.49 15.62
CA CYS A 233 30.18 14.52 15.70
C CYS A 233 31.56 13.90 15.99
N GLU A 234 31.62 12.94 16.91
CA GLU A 234 32.86 12.21 17.22
C GLU A 234 33.35 11.41 16.01
N LEU A 235 32.44 10.71 15.31
CA LEU A 235 32.77 9.94 14.12
C LEU A 235 33.34 10.84 13.02
N ILE A 236 32.71 11.97 12.71
CA ILE A 236 33.20 12.93 11.71
C ILE A 236 34.57 13.49 12.12
N SER A 237 34.76 13.81 13.41
CA SER A 237 36.04 14.29 13.92
C SER A 237 37.16 13.28 13.76
N ILE A 238 36.88 12.00 14.07
CA ILE A 238 37.84 10.90 13.92
C ILE A 238 38.16 10.71 12.44
N ILE A 239 37.15 10.61 11.57
CA ILE A 239 37.35 10.49 10.11
C ILE A 239 38.19 11.67 9.57
N SER A 240 37.97 12.88 10.08
CA SER A 240 38.71 14.08 9.67
C SER A 240 40.19 14.00 10.10
N SER A 241 40.45 13.56 11.32
CA SER A 241 41.82 13.39 11.85
C SER A 241 42.65 12.33 11.13
N TRP A 242 42.00 11.39 10.44
CA TRP A 242 42.64 10.34 9.64
C TRP A 242 42.59 10.62 8.13
N SER A 243 42.08 11.77 7.71
CA SER A 243 41.95 12.15 6.29
C SER A 243 43.30 12.36 5.57
N ASP A 244 44.39 12.47 6.34
CA ASP A 244 45.78 12.56 5.88
C ASP A 244 46.34 11.20 5.43
N ARG A 245 45.93 10.12 6.12
CA ARG A 245 46.40 8.75 5.92
C ARG A 245 45.43 7.92 5.08
N ILE A 246 44.13 8.13 5.27
CA ILE A 246 43.08 7.40 4.56
C ILE A 246 42.20 8.43 3.83
N PRO A 247 42.06 8.34 2.49
CA PRO A 247 41.22 9.23 1.71
C PRO A 247 39.74 8.90 1.92
N PHE A 248 39.17 9.42 3.01
CA PHE A 248 37.75 9.30 3.30
C PHE A 248 36.90 10.28 2.48
N VAL A 249 35.74 9.80 2.02
CA VAL A 249 34.65 10.60 1.45
C VAL A 249 33.36 10.22 2.16
N LEU A 250 32.61 11.23 2.61
CA LEU A 250 31.37 11.00 3.35
C LEU A 250 30.16 11.17 2.41
N LEU A 251 29.26 10.19 2.39
CA LEU A 251 27.97 10.26 1.70
C LEU A 251 26.89 10.26 2.78
N THR A 252 26.14 11.34 2.92
CA THR A 252 25.10 11.47 3.95
C THR A 252 23.73 11.58 3.31
N GLY A 253 22.81 10.71 3.71
CA GLY A 253 21.42 10.76 3.32
C GLY A 253 20.66 11.65 4.27
N ILE A 254 19.89 12.56 3.70
CA ILE A 254 19.03 13.48 4.42
C ILE A 254 17.60 13.18 3.98
N SER A 255 16.75 12.81 4.92
CA SER A 255 15.32 12.57 4.67
C SER A 255 14.51 13.85 4.80
N THR A 256 14.99 14.80 5.62
CA THR A 256 14.37 16.11 5.83
C THR A 256 15.11 17.23 5.08
N THR A 257 15.19 18.42 5.67
CA THR A 257 15.84 19.59 5.08
C THR A 257 17.28 19.73 5.57
N ILE A 258 18.14 20.25 4.71
CA ILE A 258 19.55 20.53 5.04
C ILE A 258 19.65 21.49 6.23
N ALA A 259 18.70 22.42 6.37
CA ALA A 259 18.64 23.35 7.50
C ALA A 259 18.53 22.63 8.87
N LEU A 260 17.80 21.51 8.92
CA LEU A 260 17.71 20.70 10.15
C LEU A 260 19.04 20.03 10.46
N LEU A 261 19.72 19.49 9.46
CA LEU A 261 21.06 18.91 9.64
C LEU A 261 22.07 19.97 10.13
N GLU A 262 22.07 21.16 9.52
CA GLU A 262 22.91 22.27 9.93
C GLU A 262 22.63 22.70 11.38
N SER A 263 21.36 22.73 11.78
CA SER A 263 20.98 23.08 13.16
C SER A 263 21.41 22.05 14.20
N ARG A 264 21.52 20.77 13.82
CA ARG A 264 21.92 19.68 14.72
C ARG A 264 23.44 19.61 14.92
N LEU A 265 24.23 20.01 13.92
CA LEU A 265 25.68 19.93 13.96
C LEU A 265 26.32 21.20 14.53
N PRO A 266 27.31 21.10 15.43
CA PRO A 266 28.04 22.27 15.90
C PRO A 266 28.91 22.85 14.77
N ARG A 267 29.10 24.18 14.78
CA ARG A 267 29.88 24.91 13.77
C ARG A 267 31.32 24.40 13.61
N SER A 268 31.91 23.84 14.67
CA SER A 268 33.23 23.22 14.63
C SER A 268 33.29 22.03 13.69
N ILE A 269 32.23 21.22 13.63
CA ILE A 269 32.14 20.04 12.76
C ILE A 269 31.76 20.44 11.34
N ILE A 270 30.85 21.39 11.17
CA ILE A 270 30.48 21.92 9.85
C ILE A 270 31.73 22.50 9.14
N GLY A 271 32.62 23.16 9.88
CA GLY A 271 33.88 23.67 9.33
C GLY A 271 34.85 22.59 8.80
N LEU A 272 34.67 21.32 9.19
CA LEU A 272 35.44 20.16 8.72
C LEU A 272 34.86 19.54 7.45
N LEU A 273 33.61 19.87 7.10
CA LEU A 273 32.91 19.27 5.96
C LEU A 273 33.02 20.20 4.74
N ASP A 274 33.44 19.64 3.62
CA ASP A 274 33.26 20.23 2.29
C ASP A 274 32.02 19.62 1.66
N ALA A 275 30.86 20.18 2.02
CA ALA A 275 29.55 19.62 1.69
C ALA A 275 29.02 20.15 0.34
N ARG A 276 28.66 19.23 -0.57
CA ARG A 276 27.92 19.53 -1.80
C ARG A 276 26.58 18.81 -1.78
N VAL A 277 25.52 19.53 -2.13
CA VAL A 277 24.15 19.00 -2.20
C VAL A 277 23.93 18.35 -3.56
N PHE A 278 23.36 17.15 -3.54
CA PHE A 278 22.87 16.44 -4.70
C PHE A 278 21.40 16.14 -4.50
N GLU A 279 20.59 16.67 -5.40
CA GLU A 279 19.16 16.41 -5.48
C GLU A 279 18.94 15.52 -6.72
N PRO A 280 18.12 14.46 -6.62
CA PRO A 280 17.76 13.67 -7.79
C PRO A 280 17.04 14.56 -8.81
N PHE A 281 17.33 14.36 -10.11
CA PHE A 281 16.82 15.21 -11.20
C PHE A 281 15.29 15.30 -11.24
N GLN A 282 14.62 14.32 -10.65
CA GLN A 282 13.16 14.22 -10.54
C GLN A 282 12.53 15.14 -9.48
N ALA A 283 13.31 15.95 -8.74
CA ALA A 283 12.78 16.92 -7.78
C ALA A 283 12.01 18.10 -8.44
N GLY A 284 12.13 18.27 -9.76
CA GLY A 284 11.48 19.33 -10.54
C GLY A 284 10.04 19.05 -10.95
N GLY A 285 9.16 18.60 -10.04
CA GLY A 285 7.68 18.68 -10.15
C GLY A 285 6.94 18.02 -11.31
N GLN A 286 7.61 17.48 -12.34
CA GLN A 286 6.95 16.97 -13.55
C GLN A 286 6.72 15.46 -13.56
N HIS A 287 7.41 14.69 -12.72
CA HIS A 287 7.30 13.22 -12.70
C HIS A 287 7.08 12.70 -11.29
N ASP A 288 5.86 12.22 -11.02
CA ASP A 288 5.52 11.51 -9.80
C ASP A 288 5.86 10.01 -9.98
N PRO A 289 6.83 9.45 -9.24
CA PRO A 289 7.20 8.03 -9.37
C PRO A 289 6.03 7.08 -9.03
N LEU A 290 5.06 7.52 -8.22
CA LEU A 290 3.87 6.74 -7.92
C LEU A 290 2.94 6.66 -9.14
N PHE A 291 2.83 7.76 -9.90
CA PHE A 291 2.08 7.80 -11.14
C PHE A 291 2.73 6.93 -12.23
N ASP A 292 4.07 6.88 -12.30
CA ASP A 292 4.78 5.98 -13.23
C ASP A 292 4.47 4.50 -12.98
N VAL A 293 4.35 4.11 -11.71
CA VAL A 293 3.93 2.75 -11.35
C VAL A 293 2.48 2.48 -11.74
N TYR A 294 1.59 3.45 -11.51
CA TYR A 294 0.20 3.35 -11.94
C TYR A 294 0.08 3.25 -13.47
N SER A 295 0.80 4.08 -14.22
CA SER A 295 0.76 4.11 -15.69
C SER A 295 1.34 2.83 -16.31
N ALA A 296 2.37 2.24 -15.70
CA ALA A 296 2.90 0.93 -16.10
C ALA A 296 1.86 -0.20 -15.99
N VAL A 297 0.95 -0.10 -15.00
CA VAL A 297 -0.12 -1.07 -14.77
C VAL A 297 -1.31 -0.82 -15.68
N GLN A 298 -1.75 0.43 -15.81
CA GLN A 298 -2.93 0.80 -16.60
C GLN A 298 -2.65 1.04 -18.09
N GLY A 299 -1.43 0.80 -18.57
CA GLY A 299 -0.98 1.01 -19.96
C GLY A 299 -1.83 0.34 -21.06
N PRO A 300 -1.48 0.52 -22.36
CA PRO A 300 -2.30 0.06 -23.48
C PRO A 300 -2.57 -1.46 -23.49
N ASP A 301 -1.69 -2.24 -22.86
CA ASP A 301 -1.83 -3.70 -22.73
C ASP A 301 -2.65 -4.14 -21.51
N ALA A 302 -3.27 -3.22 -20.78
CA ALA A 302 -3.99 -3.54 -19.55
C ALA A 302 -5.17 -4.50 -19.82
N GLU A 303 -5.28 -5.51 -18.95
CA GLU A 303 -6.34 -6.52 -18.95
C GLU A 303 -7.35 -6.27 -17.83
N LEU A 304 -6.87 -5.73 -16.70
CA LEU A 304 -7.68 -5.32 -15.56
C LEU A 304 -7.63 -3.79 -15.42
N PHE A 305 -8.81 -3.18 -15.40
CA PHE A 305 -8.95 -1.73 -15.31
C PHE A 305 -9.40 -1.28 -13.93
N LEU A 306 -8.75 -0.24 -13.41
CA LEU A 306 -9.07 0.33 -12.10
C LEU A 306 -10.16 1.40 -12.25
N GLY A 307 -11.27 1.20 -11.55
CA GLY A 307 -12.39 2.14 -11.54
C GLY A 307 -12.11 3.38 -10.69
N PRO A 308 -12.90 4.46 -10.87
CA PRO A 308 -12.69 5.75 -10.21
C PRO A 308 -12.62 5.62 -8.69
N SER A 309 -13.47 4.81 -8.06
CA SER A 309 -13.49 4.65 -6.60
C SER A 309 -12.22 4.00 -6.05
N THR A 310 -11.59 3.12 -6.83
CA THR A 310 -10.33 2.48 -6.47
C THR A 310 -9.17 3.47 -6.63
N VAL A 311 -9.16 4.22 -7.75
CA VAL A 311 -8.12 5.23 -8.02
C VAL A 311 -8.20 6.38 -7.02
N THR A 312 -9.39 6.76 -6.54
CA THR A 312 -9.54 7.75 -5.45
C THR A 312 -8.76 7.33 -4.20
N VAL A 313 -8.90 6.08 -3.76
CA VAL A 313 -8.19 5.59 -2.57
C VAL A 313 -6.68 5.49 -2.82
N LEU A 314 -6.26 5.15 -4.04
CA LEU A 314 -4.85 5.18 -4.42
C LEU A 314 -4.30 6.62 -4.48
N ALA A 315 -5.11 7.60 -4.90
CA ALA A 315 -4.76 9.01 -4.89
C ALA A 315 -4.62 9.56 -3.47
N GLU A 316 -5.57 9.23 -2.58
CA GLU A 316 -5.47 9.53 -1.14
C GLU A 316 -4.19 8.94 -0.55
N LEU A 317 -3.87 7.68 -0.88
CA LEU A 317 -2.62 7.05 -0.45
C LEU A 317 -1.38 7.76 -1.01
N ALA A 318 -1.39 8.19 -2.26
CA ALA A 318 -0.24 8.90 -2.86
C ALA A 318 -0.01 10.29 -2.25
N GLN A 319 -1.07 10.96 -1.78
CA GLN A 319 -0.98 12.26 -1.11
C GLN A 319 -0.45 12.16 0.34
N ASP A 320 -0.53 10.98 0.95
CA ASP A 320 0.00 10.75 2.30
C ASP A 320 1.55 10.83 2.31
N GLN A 321 2.10 11.70 3.16
CA GLN A 321 3.53 12.05 3.22
C GLN A 321 4.49 10.87 3.51
N GLY A 322 3.96 9.73 3.95
CA GLY A 322 4.72 8.53 4.29
C GLY A 322 4.70 7.43 3.22
N THR A 323 4.01 7.64 2.10
CA THR A 323 3.78 6.58 1.12
C THR A 323 5.04 6.30 0.30
N THR A 324 5.57 5.09 0.47
CA THR A 324 6.66 4.58 -0.36
C THR A 324 6.12 3.91 -1.62
N VAL A 325 6.93 3.87 -2.69
CA VAL A 325 6.61 3.14 -3.93
C VAL A 325 6.26 1.67 -3.64
N GLU A 326 6.94 1.04 -2.68
CA GLU A 326 6.65 -0.33 -2.28
C GLU A 326 5.27 -0.46 -1.59
N THR A 327 4.89 0.49 -0.74
CA THR A 327 3.56 0.51 -0.11
C THR A 327 2.47 0.68 -1.16
N PHE A 328 2.68 1.57 -2.12
CA PHE A 328 1.79 1.78 -3.25
C PHE A 328 1.68 0.52 -4.14
N LEU A 329 2.81 -0.15 -4.42
CA LEU A 329 2.83 -1.42 -5.14
C LEU A 329 2.04 -2.51 -4.41
N ARG A 330 2.19 -2.61 -3.08
CA ARG A 330 1.42 -3.56 -2.27
C ARG A 330 -0.08 -3.27 -2.33
N ALA A 331 -0.47 -1.99 -2.35
CA ALA A 331 -1.88 -1.59 -2.51
C ALA A 331 -2.44 -2.00 -3.89
N ILE A 332 -1.70 -1.74 -4.98
CA ILE A 332 -2.09 -2.21 -6.32
C ILE A 332 -2.16 -3.74 -6.37
N LYS A 333 -1.16 -4.43 -5.85
CA LYS A 333 -1.16 -5.91 -5.77
C LYS A 333 -2.39 -6.43 -5.04
N TYR A 334 -2.74 -5.79 -3.93
CA TYR A 334 -3.93 -6.15 -3.15
C TYR A 334 -5.23 -5.96 -3.95
N VAL A 335 -5.31 -4.94 -4.81
CA VAL A 335 -6.46 -4.77 -5.72
C VAL A 335 -6.56 -5.93 -6.71
N PHE A 336 -5.45 -6.32 -7.34
CA PHE A 336 -5.43 -7.48 -8.23
C PHE A 336 -5.84 -8.75 -7.48
N MET A 337 -5.24 -8.99 -6.30
CA MET A 337 -5.62 -10.11 -5.45
C MET A 337 -7.12 -10.08 -5.11
N SER A 338 -7.68 -8.94 -4.70
CA SER A 338 -9.09 -8.82 -4.35
C SER A 338 -10.01 -9.14 -5.53
N HIS A 339 -9.66 -8.68 -6.74
CA HIS A 339 -10.41 -8.97 -7.95
C HIS A 339 -10.41 -10.48 -8.25
N PHE A 340 -9.23 -11.11 -8.32
CA PHE A 340 -9.14 -12.54 -8.65
C PHE A 340 -9.58 -13.44 -7.50
N PHE A 341 -9.52 -13.03 -6.23
CA PHE A 341 -9.95 -13.86 -5.11
C PHE A 341 -11.47 -13.82 -4.87
N ALA A 342 -12.11 -12.67 -5.05
CA ALA A 342 -13.53 -12.49 -4.74
C ALA A 342 -14.46 -12.71 -5.93
N ASN A 343 -13.98 -12.51 -7.16
CA ASN A 343 -14.82 -12.59 -8.35
C ASN A 343 -14.67 -13.94 -9.09
N PRO A 344 -15.74 -14.76 -9.18
CA PRO A 344 -15.70 -16.00 -9.92
C PRO A 344 -15.62 -15.81 -11.44
N LEU A 345 -15.93 -14.61 -11.97
CA LEU A 345 -15.89 -14.31 -13.40
C LEU A 345 -14.56 -13.70 -13.86
N SER A 346 -13.61 -13.50 -12.95
CA SER A 346 -12.30 -12.90 -13.24
C SER A 346 -11.46 -13.72 -14.24
N PHE A 347 -11.73 -15.03 -14.39
CA PHE A 347 -11.08 -15.85 -15.42
C PHE A 347 -11.42 -15.40 -16.86
N LEU A 348 -12.50 -14.64 -17.04
CA LEU A 348 -12.91 -14.08 -18.34
C LEU A 348 -12.11 -12.82 -18.72
N ALA A 349 -11.35 -12.24 -17.78
CA ALA A 349 -10.61 -10.99 -18.00
C ALA A 349 -9.50 -11.11 -19.05
N ILE A 350 -8.92 -12.29 -19.26
CA ILE A 350 -7.84 -12.47 -20.24
C ILE A 350 -8.39 -13.21 -21.46
N PRO A 351 -8.42 -12.58 -22.65
CA PRO A 351 -8.75 -13.25 -23.90
C PRO A 351 -7.58 -14.10 -24.40
N GLY A 352 -7.13 -15.08 -23.61
CA GLY A 352 -6.18 -16.13 -24.01
C GLY A 352 -6.87 -17.32 -24.66
N ALA A 353 -6.23 -17.92 -25.67
CA ALA A 353 -6.78 -18.97 -26.53
C ALA A 353 -7.33 -20.19 -25.77
N GLY A 354 -8.66 -20.29 -25.69
CA GLY A 354 -9.36 -21.43 -25.09
C GLY A 354 -10.45 -21.07 -24.07
N LEU A 355 -11.16 -19.95 -24.25
CA LEU A 355 -12.36 -19.58 -23.50
C LEU A 355 -13.53 -20.53 -23.81
N ASN A 356 -13.38 -21.81 -23.48
CA ASN A 356 -14.53 -22.64 -23.17
C ASN A 356 -14.89 -22.28 -21.74
N LEU A 357 -16.01 -21.56 -21.54
CA LEU A 357 -16.61 -21.52 -20.22
C LEU A 357 -16.73 -22.99 -19.74
N PRO A 358 -16.37 -23.30 -18.49
CA PRO A 358 -16.81 -24.55 -17.91
C PRO A 358 -18.31 -24.64 -18.17
N ARG A 359 -18.78 -25.74 -18.79
CA ARG A 359 -20.20 -25.95 -19.14
C ARG A 359 -21.03 -26.22 -17.89
N ASP A 360 -20.83 -25.39 -16.88
CA ASP A 360 -21.42 -25.49 -15.57
C ASP A 360 -22.55 -24.48 -15.47
N PRO A 361 -23.75 -24.92 -15.08
CA PRO A 361 -24.92 -24.05 -15.00
C PRO A 361 -24.72 -22.90 -13.99
N PHE A 362 -23.86 -23.08 -13.00
CA PHE A 362 -23.58 -22.10 -11.95
C PHE A 362 -22.84 -20.86 -12.47
N THR A 363 -21.92 -21.03 -13.42
CA THR A 363 -21.19 -19.90 -14.04
C THR A 363 -22.15 -19.06 -14.90
N ALA A 364 -23.01 -19.71 -15.68
CA ALA A 364 -24.05 -19.03 -16.45
C ALA A 364 -25.04 -18.28 -15.53
N GLN A 365 -25.40 -18.87 -14.39
CA GLN A 365 -26.25 -18.20 -13.40
C GLN A 365 -25.54 -17.01 -12.73
N ALA A 366 -24.24 -17.12 -12.44
CA ALA A 366 -23.44 -16.02 -11.91
C ALA A 366 -23.40 -14.84 -12.90
N ILE A 367 -23.19 -15.11 -14.19
CA ILE A 367 -23.26 -14.12 -15.27
C ILE A 367 -24.63 -13.44 -15.30
N ARG A 368 -25.72 -14.21 -15.26
CA ARG A 368 -27.09 -13.66 -15.24
C ARG A 368 -27.41 -12.81 -14.02
N ASN A 369 -26.72 -13.03 -12.91
CA ASN A 369 -26.90 -12.28 -11.68
C ASN A 369 -26.11 -10.96 -11.64
N THR A 370 -25.20 -10.71 -12.58
CA THR A 370 -24.43 -9.46 -12.66
C THR A 370 -25.34 -8.25 -12.92
N VAL A 371 -24.92 -7.07 -12.46
CA VAL A 371 -25.68 -5.84 -12.61
C VAL A 371 -25.63 -5.38 -14.06
N GLY A 372 -24.46 -5.49 -14.70
CA GLY A 372 -24.27 -5.18 -16.12
C GLY A 372 -25.20 -6.01 -17.03
N PHE A 373 -25.35 -7.31 -16.75
CA PHE A 373 -26.26 -8.17 -17.53
C PHE A 373 -27.73 -7.77 -17.35
N ARG A 374 -28.17 -7.50 -16.12
CA ARG A 374 -29.55 -7.06 -15.84
C ARG A 374 -29.89 -5.77 -16.57
N SER A 375 -29.00 -4.79 -16.49
CA SER A 375 -29.21 -3.50 -17.17
C SER A 375 -29.23 -3.62 -18.69
N HIS A 376 -28.36 -4.48 -19.25
CA HIS A 376 -28.36 -4.79 -20.67
C HIS A 376 -29.68 -5.44 -21.11
N CYS A 377 -30.16 -6.44 -20.37
CA CYS A 377 -31.44 -7.10 -20.64
C CYS A 377 -32.63 -6.14 -20.51
N GLU A 378 -32.61 -5.20 -19.56
CA GLU A 378 -33.63 -4.16 -19.42
C GLU A 378 -33.63 -3.18 -20.60
N SER A 379 -32.44 -2.80 -21.09
CA SER A 379 -32.30 -1.95 -22.28
C SER A 379 -32.86 -2.66 -23.52
N LEU A 380 -32.51 -3.94 -23.72
CA LEU A 380 -33.01 -4.76 -24.81
C LEU A 380 -34.52 -5.03 -24.72
N ALA A 381 -35.07 -5.14 -23.50
CA ALA A 381 -36.49 -5.35 -23.26
C ALA A 381 -37.34 -4.11 -23.62
N LYS A 382 -36.77 -2.91 -23.48
CA LYS A 382 -37.41 -1.63 -23.89
C LYS A 382 -37.33 -1.38 -25.40
N GLY A 383 -36.55 -2.19 -26.12
CA GLY A 383 -36.27 -2.03 -27.54
C GLY A 383 -37.27 -2.69 -28.51
N THR A 384 -36.78 -2.96 -29.72
CA THR A 384 -37.56 -3.56 -30.83
C THR A 384 -37.94 -5.02 -30.51
N LYS A 385 -38.99 -5.57 -31.15
CA LYS A 385 -39.41 -6.98 -30.99
C LYS A 385 -38.27 -7.99 -31.19
N THR A 386 -37.29 -7.68 -32.04
CA THR A 386 -36.07 -8.48 -32.26
C THR A 386 -35.12 -8.45 -31.06
N GLN A 387 -34.95 -7.30 -30.41
CA GLN A 387 -34.15 -7.13 -29.18
C GLN A 387 -34.83 -7.84 -27.98
N TRP A 388 -36.16 -7.86 -27.93
CA TRP A 388 -36.90 -8.64 -26.94
C TRP A 388 -36.71 -10.15 -27.11
N GLN A 389 -36.77 -10.65 -28.35
CA GLN A 389 -36.49 -12.07 -28.65
C GLN A 389 -35.04 -12.44 -28.33
N HIS A 390 -34.11 -11.53 -28.60
CA HIS A 390 -32.70 -11.69 -28.25
C HIS A 390 -32.49 -11.75 -26.73
N SER A 391 -33.11 -10.86 -25.95
CA SER A 391 -33.09 -10.90 -24.47
C SER A 391 -33.66 -12.21 -23.93
N ARG A 392 -34.77 -12.71 -24.49
CA ARG A 392 -35.32 -14.02 -24.14
C ARG A 392 -34.34 -15.16 -24.43
N ASN A 393 -33.65 -15.11 -25.56
CA ASN A 393 -32.66 -16.13 -25.93
C ASN A 393 -31.46 -16.14 -24.97
N LEU A 394 -31.02 -14.98 -24.48
CA LEU A 394 -29.93 -14.87 -23.49
C LEU A 394 -30.33 -15.47 -22.11
N LEU A 395 -31.61 -15.36 -21.75
CA LEU A 395 -32.14 -15.94 -20.51
C LEU A 395 -32.34 -17.45 -20.58
N THR A 396 -32.67 -18.01 -21.75
CA THR A 396 -33.00 -19.44 -21.89
C THR A 396 -31.89 -20.31 -22.44
N SER A 397 -30.96 -19.76 -23.22
CA SER A 397 -29.88 -20.52 -23.89
C SER A 397 -28.52 -20.15 -23.34
N ASP A 398 -27.83 -21.11 -22.72
CA ASP A 398 -26.48 -20.90 -22.19
C ASP A 398 -25.46 -20.67 -23.33
N ALA A 399 -25.56 -21.42 -24.43
CA ALA A 399 -24.63 -21.28 -25.56
C ALA A 399 -24.71 -19.90 -26.28
N ALA A 400 -25.89 -19.28 -26.28
CA ALA A 400 -26.05 -17.92 -26.82
C ALA A 400 -25.45 -16.88 -25.87
N LEU A 401 -25.63 -17.08 -24.55
CA LEU A 401 -25.05 -16.23 -23.51
C LEU A 401 -23.52 -16.25 -23.57
N GLU A 402 -22.90 -17.42 -23.72
CA GLU A 402 -21.44 -17.56 -23.79
C GLU A 402 -20.85 -16.74 -24.94
N LYS A 403 -21.44 -16.82 -26.14
CA LYS A 403 -20.95 -16.08 -27.31
C LYS A 403 -21.07 -14.56 -27.10
N GLU A 404 -22.21 -14.10 -26.61
CA GLU A 404 -22.47 -12.68 -26.36
C GLU A 404 -21.52 -12.13 -25.27
N VAL A 405 -21.28 -12.89 -24.21
CA VAL A 405 -20.37 -12.51 -23.11
C VAL A 405 -18.94 -12.34 -23.62
N LEU A 406 -18.44 -13.26 -24.45
CA LEU A 406 -17.08 -13.17 -24.99
C LEU A 406 -16.90 -11.96 -25.91
N GLU A 407 -17.91 -11.62 -26.70
CA GLU A 407 -17.92 -10.43 -27.56
C GLU A 407 -18.05 -9.14 -26.74
N ALA A 408 -18.89 -9.15 -25.71
CA ALA A 408 -19.07 -8.03 -24.79
C ALA A 408 -17.81 -7.74 -23.97
N VAL A 409 -17.10 -8.77 -23.50
CA VAL A 409 -15.83 -8.57 -22.78
C VAL A 409 -14.77 -7.96 -23.69
N ARG A 410 -14.60 -8.47 -24.92
CA ARG A 410 -13.62 -7.92 -25.87
C ARG A 410 -13.92 -6.46 -26.23
N SER A 411 -15.16 -6.18 -26.66
CA SER A 411 -15.58 -4.83 -27.02
C SER A 411 -15.55 -3.87 -25.82
N GLY A 412 -15.89 -4.35 -24.62
CA GLY A 412 -15.81 -3.61 -23.38
C GLY A 412 -14.38 -3.23 -22.99
N GLN A 413 -13.43 -4.16 -23.10
CA GLN A 413 -12.02 -3.86 -22.85
C GLN A 413 -11.44 -2.89 -23.85
N GLU A 414 -11.73 -3.05 -25.15
CA GLU A 414 -11.30 -2.11 -26.19
C GLU A 414 -11.84 -0.70 -25.94
N ARG A 415 -13.10 -0.59 -25.51
CA ARG A 415 -13.73 0.68 -25.13
C ARG A 415 -13.06 1.35 -23.92
N ILE A 416 -12.67 0.59 -22.89
CA ILE A 416 -11.96 1.18 -21.75
C ILE A 416 -10.52 1.56 -22.15
N ARG A 417 -9.82 0.75 -22.96
CA ARG A 417 -8.49 1.13 -23.47
C ARG A 417 -8.53 2.41 -24.30
N SER A 418 -9.52 2.57 -25.19
CA SER A 418 -9.69 3.81 -25.96
C SER A 418 -9.99 5.01 -25.07
N SER A 419 -10.83 4.81 -24.04
CA SER A 419 -11.16 5.85 -23.06
C SER A 419 -9.93 6.24 -22.21
N LEU A 420 -9.11 5.28 -21.78
CA LEU A 420 -7.87 5.55 -21.04
C LEU A 420 -6.83 6.26 -21.88
N ALA A 421 -6.67 5.88 -23.15
CA ALA A 421 -5.80 6.61 -24.07
C ALA A 421 -6.24 8.08 -24.20
N ALA A 422 -7.54 8.34 -24.35
CA ALA A 422 -8.09 9.69 -24.36
C ALA A 422 -7.81 10.46 -23.05
N ILE A 423 -7.99 9.82 -21.90
CA ILE A 423 -7.68 10.39 -20.58
C ILE A 423 -6.21 10.76 -20.48
N TRP A 424 -5.29 9.87 -20.88
CA TRP A 424 -3.86 10.17 -20.85
C TRP A 424 -3.51 11.34 -21.74
N THR A 425 -4.03 11.40 -22.97
CA THR A 425 -3.75 12.53 -23.87
C THR A 425 -4.21 13.86 -23.27
N LEU A 426 -5.39 13.90 -22.65
CA LEU A 426 -5.89 15.11 -21.98
C LEU A 426 -5.06 15.46 -20.74
N GLN A 427 -4.66 14.47 -19.96
CA GLN A 427 -3.84 14.66 -18.77
C GLN A 427 -2.45 15.21 -19.13
N GLN A 428 -1.81 14.70 -20.18
CA GLN A 428 -0.53 15.22 -20.66
C GLN A 428 -0.67 16.67 -21.13
N ILE A 429 -1.71 16.98 -21.90
CA ILE A 429 -2.02 18.35 -22.31
C ILE A 429 -2.21 19.26 -21.07
N TYR A 430 -2.98 18.81 -20.09
CA TYR A 430 -3.23 19.57 -18.86
C TYR A 430 -1.94 19.82 -18.05
N GLN A 431 -1.08 18.82 -17.92
CA GLN A 431 0.20 18.93 -17.18
C GLN A 431 1.17 19.88 -17.88
N GLN A 432 1.28 19.81 -19.21
CA GLN A 432 2.14 20.71 -19.98
C GLN A 432 1.64 22.16 -19.96
N LEU A 433 0.31 22.38 -19.91
CA LEU A 433 -0.28 23.72 -19.85
C LEU A 433 -0.12 24.40 -18.49
N LEU A 434 -0.43 23.68 -17.40
CA LEU A 434 -0.46 24.28 -16.06
C LEU A 434 0.84 24.10 -15.27
N GLY A 435 1.72 23.18 -15.69
CA GLY A 435 3.01 22.91 -15.05
C GLY A 435 2.89 22.79 -13.51
N PRO A 436 3.42 23.75 -12.73
CA PRO A 436 3.39 23.71 -11.27
C PRO A 436 2.00 23.97 -10.63
N ALA A 437 1.03 24.51 -11.39
CA ALA A 437 -0.34 24.74 -10.92
C ALA A 437 -1.28 23.57 -11.19
N ALA A 438 -0.80 22.51 -11.86
CA ALA A 438 -1.58 21.34 -12.18
C ALA A 438 -1.90 20.52 -10.92
N ILE A 439 -3.11 19.96 -10.87
CA ILE A 439 -3.49 18.94 -9.88
C ILE A 439 -2.57 17.72 -10.03
N ALA A 440 -2.31 17.01 -8.92
CA ALA A 440 -1.50 15.81 -8.92
C ALA A 440 -1.99 14.79 -9.99
N PRO A 441 -1.08 14.14 -10.74
CA PRO A 441 -1.42 13.26 -11.85
C PRO A 441 -2.50 12.20 -11.53
N LEU A 442 -2.41 11.58 -10.35
CA LEU A 442 -3.32 10.50 -9.94
C LEU A 442 -4.72 11.02 -9.52
N GLU A 443 -4.78 12.25 -9.00
CA GLU A 443 -6.05 12.91 -8.69
C GLU A 443 -6.74 13.38 -9.96
N ALA A 444 -5.99 13.93 -10.93
CA ALA A 444 -6.49 14.26 -12.25
C ALA A 444 -7.09 13.03 -12.95
N GLN A 445 -6.38 11.89 -12.91
CA GLN A 445 -6.88 10.61 -13.42
C GLN A 445 -8.21 10.19 -12.76
N THR A 446 -8.36 10.40 -11.44
CA THR A 446 -9.59 10.07 -10.72
C THR A 446 -10.79 10.89 -11.21
N GLN A 447 -10.61 12.21 -11.35
CA GLN A 447 -11.68 13.11 -11.82
C GLN A 447 -12.09 12.79 -13.26
N LEU A 448 -11.12 12.46 -14.13
CA LEU A 448 -11.38 12.08 -15.53
C LEU A 448 -12.08 10.71 -15.66
N LEU A 449 -11.73 9.75 -14.81
CA LEU A 449 -12.42 8.44 -14.79
C LEU A 449 -13.85 8.56 -14.26
N ALA A 450 -14.10 9.49 -13.34
CA ALA A 450 -15.42 9.76 -12.78
C ALA A 450 -16.36 10.50 -13.76
N SER A 451 -15.82 11.31 -14.68
CA SER A 451 -16.61 12.02 -15.69
C SER A 451 -17.01 11.17 -16.90
N LEU A 452 -16.49 9.94 -17.04
CA LEU A 452 -16.93 9.02 -18.09
C LEU A 452 -18.44 8.74 -17.99
N PRO A 453 -19.21 8.82 -19.10
CA PRO A 453 -18.76 8.69 -20.49
C PRO A 453 -18.39 9.99 -21.22
N ASP A 454 -18.69 11.17 -20.69
CA ASP A 454 -18.43 12.44 -21.37
C ASP A 454 -17.38 13.28 -20.63
N ILE A 455 -16.14 13.18 -21.10
CA ILE A 455 -14.99 13.85 -20.51
C ILE A 455 -15.05 15.38 -20.73
N THR A 456 -15.79 15.86 -21.74
CA THR A 456 -15.85 17.29 -22.08
C THR A 456 -16.49 18.15 -20.98
N HIS A 457 -17.26 17.54 -20.08
CA HIS A 457 -17.85 18.20 -18.92
C HIS A 457 -16.93 18.22 -17.68
N SER A 458 -15.73 17.64 -17.77
CA SER A 458 -14.79 17.63 -16.64
C SER A 458 -14.23 19.02 -16.34
N GLU A 459 -14.04 19.33 -15.06
CA GLU A 459 -13.37 20.57 -14.60
C GLU A 459 -11.97 20.73 -15.21
N ILE A 460 -11.28 19.60 -15.45
CA ILE A 460 -9.95 19.59 -16.08
C ILE A 460 -10.04 20.01 -17.54
N PHE A 461 -11.04 19.53 -18.28
CA PHE A 461 -11.25 19.95 -19.67
C PHE A 461 -11.58 21.45 -19.73
N VAL A 462 -12.49 21.93 -18.87
CA VAL A 462 -12.82 23.36 -18.78
C VAL A 462 -11.59 24.20 -18.43
N ALA A 463 -10.75 23.74 -17.50
CA ALA A 463 -9.50 24.41 -17.15
C ALA A 463 -8.52 24.45 -18.33
N THR A 464 -8.36 23.34 -19.07
CA THR A 464 -7.55 23.33 -20.30
C THR A 464 -8.10 24.29 -21.35
N GLU A 465 -9.42 24.34 -21.52
CA GLU A 465 -10.08 25.24 -22.46
C GLU A 465 -9.85 26.71 -22.09
N THR A 466 -9.95 27.06 -20.80
CA THR A 466 -9.69 28.43 -20.33
C THR A 466 -8.25 28.84 -20.56
N VAL A 467 -7.27 27.99 -20.22
CA VAL A 467 -5.85 28.31 -20.40
C VAL A 467 -5.51 28.44 -21.88
N LEU A 468 -6.05 27.56 -22.74
CA LEU A 468 -5.86 27.65 -24.18
C LEU A 468 -6.46 28.92 -24.78
N LYS A 469 -7.61 29.39 -24.27
CA LYS A 469 -8.23 30.67 -24.70
C LYS A 469 -7.49 31.90 -24.17
N GLU A 470 -6.77 31.78 -23.06
CA GLU A 470 -5.95 32.84 -22.48
C GLU A 470 -4.58 33.00 -23.17
N MET A 471 -4.14 32.05 -24.02
CA MET A 471 -2.88 32.14 -24.75
C MET A 471 -2.90 33.28 -25.79
N ILE A 472 -1.98 34.25 -25.62
CA ILE A 472 -1.94 35.50 -26.41
C ILE A 472 -0.91 35.46 -27.54
N THR A 473 0.11 34.58 -27.49
CA THR A 473 1.19 34.54 -28.51
C THR A 473 1.22 33.21 -29.29
N VAL A 474 1.56 33.31 -30.58
CA VAL A 474 1.74 32.15 -31.48
C VAL A 474 2.95 31.31 -31.05
N ASP A 475 3.98 31.97 -30.52
CA ASP A 475 5.23 31.33 -30.06
C ASP A 475 4.98 30.45 -28.83
N ASP A 476 4.14 30.88 -27.88
CA ASP A 476 3.75 30.06 -26.73
C ASP A 476 2.98 28.81 -27.16
N PHE A 477 2.11 28.94 -28.16
CA PHE A 477 1.37 27.80 -28.72
C PHE A 477 2.28 26.85 -29.53
N HIS A 478 3.33 27.38 -30.18
CA HIS A 478 4.36 26.57 -30.86
C HIS A 478 5.21 25.79 -29.87
N VAL A 479 5.64 26.41 -28.77
CA VAL A 479 6.35 25.72 -27.68
C VAL A 479 5.46 24.65 -27.04
N PHE A 480 4.18 24.93 -26.85
CA PHE A 480 3.20 23.95 -26.37
C PHE A 480 3.04 22.76 -27.32
N LEU A 481 2.77 23.01 -28.61
CA LEU A 481 2.57 21.93 -29.59
C LEU A 481 3.85 21.13 -29.89
N SER A 482 5.03 21.78 -29.86
CA SER A 482 6.31 21.09 -30.02
C SER A 482 6.64 20.23 -28.79
N GLY A 483 6.34 20.70 -27.58
CA GLY A 483 6.49 19.94 -26.34
C GLY A 483 5.60 18.70 -26.31
N ILE A 484 4.38 18.78 -26.83
CA ILE A 484 3.43 17.65 -26.80
C ILE A 484 3.57 16.74 -28.03
N SER A 485 4.23 17.20 -29.09
CA SER A 485 4.32 16.49 -30.37
C SER A 485 4.94 15.10 -30.24
N GLU A 486 5.92 14.89 -29.36
CA GLU A 486 6.53 13.56 -29.18
C GLU A 486 5.59 12.54 -28.51
N GLU A 487 4.61 13.03 -27.73
CA GLU A 487 3.79 12.24 -26.80
C GLU A 487 2.37 11.96 -27.34
N LEU A 488 1.87 12.76 -28.29
CA LEU A 488 0.53 12.61 -28.91
C LEU A 488 0.53 11.78 -30.21
N GLN A 489 1.14 10.59 -30.23
CA GLN A 489 1.08 9.71 -31.42
C GLN A 489 -0.37 9.32 -31.79
N ASP A 490 -1.23 9.11 -30.80
CA ASP A 490 -2.63 8.74 -31.01
C ASP A 490 -3.45 9.88 -31.60
N LEU A 491 -3.26 11.13 -31.15
CA LEU A 491 -3.95 12.30 -31.68
C LEU A 491 -3.42 12.71 -33.07
N LYS A 492 -2.13 12.46 -33.35
CA LYS A 492 -1.55 12.58 -34.70
C LYS A 492 -2.17 11.59 -35.68
N SER A 493 -2.52 10.39 -35.23
CA SER A 493 -3.15 9.35 -36.05
C SER A 493 -4.66 9.52 -36.25
N PHE A 494 -5.29 10.42 -35.50
CA PHE A 494 -6.74 10.62 -35.54
C PHE A 494 -7.17 11.40 -36.77
N MET A 495 -8.00 10.77 -37.59
CA MET A 495 -8.72 11.42 -38.68
C MET A 495 -10.13 11.77 -38.20
N PRO A 496 -10.50 13.06 -38.13
CA PRO A 496 -11.87 13.43 -37.76
C PRO A 496 -12.85 12.87 -38.80
N SER A 497 -13.85 12.12 -38.33
CA SER A 497 -14.97 11.72 -39.18
C SER A 497 -15.77 12.96 -39.54
N ALA A 498 -15.92 13.24 -40.83
CA ALA A 498 -16.79 14.31 -41.32
C ALA A 498 -18.18 14.19 -40.66
N LYS A 499 -18.60 15.20 -39.89
CA LYS A 499 -19.98 15.28 -39.42
C LYS A 499 -20.88 15.38 -40.65
N GLY A 500 -21.83 14.46 -40.78
CA GLY A 500 -22.95 14.60 -41.70
C GLY A 500 -23.89 15.72 -41.21
N ASP A 501 -24.28 16.57 -42.15
CA ASP A 501 -25.25 17.69 -42.09
C ASP A 501 -24.88 18.94 -41.25
N GLY A 502 -24.51 20.01 -41.96
CA GLY A 502 -25.10 21.33 -41.70
C GLY A 502 -24.22 22.48 -41.21
N SER A 503 -22.90 22.31 -41.02
CA SER A 503 -21.99 23.41 -40.72
C SER A 503 -20.63 23.21 -41.38
N ASP A 504 -20.30 24.08 -42.34
CA ASP A 504 -19.01 24.13 -43.06
C ASP A 504 -17.86 24.59 -42.15
N GLN A 505 -17.46 23.75 -41.20
CA GLN A 505 -16.16 23.81 -40.52
C GLN A 505 -15.54 22.43 -40.62
N GLU A 506 -14.70 22.22 -41.64
CA GLU A 506 -13.86 21.03 -41.72
C GLU A 506 -12.89 21.05 -40.53
N VAL A 507 -13.02 20.07 -39.64
CA VAL A 507 -12.08 19.89 -38.52
C VAL A 507 -10.71 19.59 -39.12
N LEU A 508 -9.78 20.53 -38.99
CA LEU A 508 -8.41 20.42 -39.50
C LEU A 508 -7.64 19.33 -38.71
N THR A 509 -6.81 18.55 -39.41
CA THR A 509 -5.93 17.55 -38.76
C THR A 509 -4.82 18.24 -37.98
N LEU A 510 -4.24 17.57 -36.96
CA LEU A 510 -3.13 18.12 -36.17
C LEU A 510 -1.94 18.54 -37.06
N ALA A 511 -1.68 17.78 -38.14
CA ALA A 511 -0.65 18.09 -39.12
C ALA A 511 -0.94 19.39 -39.90
N ALA A 512 -2.21 19.64 -40.26
CA ALA A 512 -2.61 20.89 -40.91
C ALA A 512 -2.52 22.10 -39.97
N ILE A 513 -2.75 21.89 -38.67
CA ILE A 513 -2.58 22.93 -37.63
C ILE A 513 -1.09 23.25 -37.45
N GLN A 514 -0.21 22.24 -37.44
CA GLN A 514 1.25 22.42 -37.39
C GLN A 514 1.79 23.13 -38.64
N GLU A 515 1.34 22.72 -39.83
CA GLU A 515 1.75 23.36 -41.10
C GLU A 515 1.27 24.81 -41.21
N ALA A 516 0.07 25.12 -40.71
CA ALA A 516 -0.43 26.50 -40.62
C ALA A 516 0.39 27.37 -39.65
N LEU A 517 0.92 26.77 -38.58
CA LEU A 517 1.76 27.44 -37.58
C LEU A 517 3.17 27.75 -38.09
N ASP A 518 3.74 26.86 -38.91
CA ASP A 518 5.07 27.03 -39.51
C ASP A 518 5.05 27.95 -40.76
N SER A 519 3.86 28.25 -41.30
CA SER A 519 3.70 29.09 -42.50
C SER A 519 3.74 30.60 -42.18
N ASP A 520 4.81 31.28 -42.62
CA ASP A 520 5.06 32.71 -42.35
C ASP A 520 4.10 33.69 -43.07
N HIS A 521 3.34 33.22 -44.08
CA HIS A 521 2.62 34.09 -45.02
C HIS A 521 1.15 34.35 -44.69
N THR A 522 0.54 33.59 -43.78
CA THR A 522 -0.85 33.77 -43.36
C THR A 522 -0.96 33.47 -41.88
N ARG A 523 -0.57 34.41 -41.00
CA ARG A 523 -0.82 34.26 -39.54
C ARG A 523 -2.34 34.25 -39.33
N PRO A 524 -2.96 33.08 -39.09
CA PRO A 524 -4.35 33.06 -38.67
C PRO A 524 -4.41 33.75 -37.29
N SER A 525 -5.55 34.32 -36.92
CA SER A 525 -5.69 34.78 -35.54
C SER A 525 -5.54 33.57 -34.61
N ILE A 526 -4.80 33.73 -33.50
CA ILE A 526 -4.58 32.67 -32.50
C ILE A 526 -5.91 32.09 -32.02
N SER A 527 -6.96 32.91 -31.96
CA SER A 527 -8.32 32.50 -31.66
C SER A 527 -8.86 31.40 -32.61
N LEU A 528 -8.55 31.47 -33.91
CA LEU A 528 -9.02 30.50 -34.89
C LEU A 528 -8.25 29.18 -34.78
N ILE A 529 -6.94 29.25 -34.49
CA ILE A 529 -6.10 28.06 -34.28
C ILE A 529 -6.50 27.34 -33.00
N THR A 530 -6.74 28.09 -31.92
CA THR A 530 -7.17 27.54 -30.63
C THR A 530 -8.57 26.94 -30.72
N GLU A 531 -9.53 27.59 -31.39
CA GLU A 531 -10.86 27.01 -31.66
C GLU A 531 -10.76 25.73 -32.51
N SER A 532 -9.96 25.72 -33.58
CA SER A 532 -9.77 24.53 -34.42
C SER A 532 -9.12 23.37 -33.66
N PHE A 533 -8.19 23.67 -32.76
CA PHE A 533 -7.56 22.66 -31.89
C PHE A 533 -8.52 22.12 -30.83
N LEU A 534 -9.35 22.98 -30.23
CA LEU A 534 -10.39 22.56 -29.28
C LEU A 534 -11.47 21.71 -29.97
N ASP A 535 -11.84 22.02 -31.21
CA ASP A 535 -12.77 21.21 -32.01
C ASP A 535 -12.16 19.85 -32.38
N LEU A 536 -10.87 19.81 -32.69
CA LEU A 536 -10.15 18.56 -32.90
C LEU A 536 -10.07 17.72 -31.60
N LEU A 537 -9.74 18.35 -30.47
CA LEU A 537 -9.65 17.70 -29.17
C LEU A 537 -11.01 17.16 -28.72
N THR A 538 -12.08 17.95 -28.83
CA THR A 538 -13.44 17.51 -28.50
C THR A 538 -13.93 16.39 -29.42
N GLY A 539 -13.64 16.48 -30.73
CA GLY A 539 -13.92 15.42 -31.69
C GLY A 539 -13.17 14.12 -31.39
N TYR A 540 -11.89 14.22 -31.01
CA TYR A 540 -11.06 13.09 -30.60
C TYR A 540 -11.61 12.44 -29.32
N LEU A 541 -11.81 13.23 -28.26
CA LEU A 541 -12.32 12.74 -26.98
C LEU A 541 -13.68 12.08 -27.17
N ALA A 542 -14.63 12.73 -27.86
CA ALA A 542 -15.94 12.16 -28.14
C ALA A 542 -15.85 10.86 -28.94
N SER A 543 -14.98 10.77 -29.95
CA SER A 543 -14.84 9.53 -30.75
C SER A 543 -14.32 8.33 -29.94
N LYS A 544 -13.48 8.59 -28.92
CA LYS A 544 -12.82 7.56 -28.11
C LYS A 544 -13.64 7.18 -26.88
N THR A 545 -14.50 8.07 -26.38
CA THR A 545 -15.32 7.86 -25.18
C THR A 545 -16.79 7.52 -25.50
N THR A 546 -17.33 8.10 -26.58
CA THR A 546 -18.71 7.89 -27.04
C THR A 546 -18.71 7.01 -28.30
N HIS A 547 -18.84 5.70 -28.11
CA HIS A 547 -19.03 4.79 -29.25
C HIS A 547 -20.47 4.86 -29.77
N SER A 548 -20.61 5.03 -31.09
CA SER A 548 -21.85 5.20 -31.88
C SER A 548 -22.86 4.02 -31.85
N SER A 549 -22.72 3.07 -30.92
CA SER A 549 -23.70 1.98 -30.80
C SER A 549 -24.95 2.52 -30.11
N THR A 550 -26.06 2.52 -30.86
CA THR A 550 -27.39 3.13 -30.62
C THR A 550 -28.15 2.70 -29.35
N SER A 551 -27.47 2.18 -28.33
CA SER A 551 -28.08 1.77 -27.07
C SER A 551 -27.06 1.76 -25.95
N SER A 552 -26.78 2.92 -25.35
CA SER A 552 -26.73 3.13 -23.89
C SER A 552 -25.90 4.35 -23.50
N SER A 553 -26.55 5.33 -22.88
CA SER A 553 -25.93 6.38 -22.06
C SER A 553 -25.32 5.83 -20.76
N LEU A 554 -24.96 4.54 -20.73
CA LEU A 554 -24.45 3.90 -19.53
C LEU A 554 -22.95 4.14 -19.42
N SER A 555 -22.51 4.40 -18.19
CA SER A 555 -21.10 4.51 -17.87
C SER A 555 -20.36 3.23 -18.32
N PRO A 556 -19.12 3.35 -18.81
CA PRO A 556 -18.30 2.19 -19.20
C PRO A 556 -18.13 1.16 -18.07
N TRP A 557 -18.28 1.60 -16.82
CA TRP A 557 -18.20 0.80 -15.60
C TRP A 557 -19.45 -0.04 -15.29
N ALA A 558 -20.56 0.20 -15.99
CA ALA A 558 -21.83 -0.51 -15.81
C ALA A 558 -22.26 -1.27 -17.09
N SER A 559 -21.36 -1.41 -18.07
CA SER A 559 -21.64 -2.18 -19.28
C SER A 559 -21.73 -3.67 -18.97
N LEU A 560 -22.29 -4.42 -19.92
CA LEU A 560 -22.34 -5.88 -19.86
C LEU A 560 -20.94 -6.45 -19.57
N MET A 561 -20.83 -7.26 -18.50
CA MET A 561 -19.59 -7.93 -18.06
C MET A 561 -18.44 -7.02 -17.64
N SER A 562 -18.70 -5.72 -17.40
CA SER A 562 -17.69 -4.81 -16.84
C SER A 562 -17.08 -5.33 -15.54
N GLU A 563 -17.84 -6.05 -14.72
CA GLU A 563 -17.37 -6.61 -13.45
C GLU A 563 -16.26 -7.67 -13.63
N SER A 564 -16.13 -8.31 -14.81
CA SER A 564 -15.12 -9.35 -15.03
C SER A 564 -13.73 -8.77 -15.31
N TYR A 565 -13.63 -7.55 -15.83
CA TYR A 565 -12.36 -6.93 -16.23
C TYR A 565 -12.13 -5.55 -15.58
N THR A 566 -13.04 -5.08 -14.74
CA THR A 566 -12.88 -3.83 -13.96
C THR A 566 -12.92 -4.10 -12.46
N PHE A 567 -12.23 -3.25 -11.69
CA PHE A 567 -12.31 -3.23 -10.24
C PHE A 567 -12.63 -1.83 -9.72
N ASN A 568 -13.86 -1.63 -9.25
CA ASN A 568 -14.37 -0.34 -8.78
C ASN A 568 -14.92 -0.38 -7.34
N LEU A 569 -14.33 -1.22 -6.47
CA LEU A 569 -14.76 -1.36 -5.08
C LEU A 569 -13.90 -0.51 -4.15
N GLN A 570 -14.52 0.45 -3.46
CA GLN A 570 -13.83 1.30 -2.47
C GLN A 570 -13.52 0.56 -1.17
N SER A 571 -14.52 -0.16 -0.63
CA SER A 571 -14.50 -0.71 0.75
C SER A 571 -13.37 -1.70 1.09
N PRO A 572 -12.95 -2.64 0.22
CA PRO A 572 -11.87 -3.56 0.59
C PRO A 572 -10.50 -2.86 0.62
N LEU A 573 -10.27 -1.90 -0.26
CA LEU A 573 -8.99 -1.18 -0.32
C LEU A 573 -8.90 -0.14 0.80
N SER A 574 -9.92 0.69 0.99
CA SER A 574 -9.91 1.76 1.99
C SER A 574 -9.75 1.24 3.42
N ALA A 575 -10.35 0.08 3.74
CA ALA A 575 -10.22 -0.54 5.06
C ALA A 575 -8.78 -1.00 5.39
N ILE A 576 -7.97 -1.31 4.37
CA ILE A 576 -6.59 -1.77 4.53
C ILE A 576 -5.59 -0.62 4.45
N VAL A 577 -5.84 0.33 3.55
CA VAL A 577 -4.99 1.50 3.36
C VAL A 577 -5.10 2.43 4.57
N HIS A 578 -6.31 2.69 5.07
CA HIS A 578 -6.57 3.55 6.23
C HIS A 578 -7.25 2.76 7.35
N PRO A 579 -6.54 1.83 8.03
CA PRO A 579 -7.13 0.99 9.06
C PRO A 579 -7.50 1.83 10.28
N ARG A 580 -8.80 1.99 10.53
CA ARG A 580 -9.31 2.72 11.69
C ARG A 580 -9.45 1.81 12.92
N ALA A 581 -8.34 1.25 13.39
CA ALA A 581 -8.32 0.28 14.50
C ALA A 581 -8.95 0.85 15.79
N ARG A 582 -8.64 2.12 16.11
CA ARG A 582 -9.23 2.82 17.26
C ARG A 582 -10.76 2.94 17.11
N TYR A 583 -11.24 3.43 15.97
CA TYR A 583 -12.67 3.55 15.70
C TYR A 583 -13.39 2.20 15.80
N ALA A 584 -12.79 1.12 15.29
CA ALA A 584 -13.37 -0.22 15.38
C ALA A 584 -13.49 -0.71 16.84
N LEU A 585 -12.46 -0.48 17.67
CA LEU A 585 -12.51 -0.78 19.10
C LEU A 585 -13.56 0.08 19.82
N GLU A 586 -13.60 1.37 19.52
CA GLU A 586 -14.56 2.31 20.11
C GLU A 586 -15.99 1.92 19.74
N ARG A 587 -16.25 1.57 18.47
CA ARG A 587 -17.54 1.10 17.99
C ARG A 587 -17.93 -0.24 18.62
N ALA A 588 -17.01 -1.19 18.70
CA ALA A 588 -17.28 -2.50 19.31
C ALA A 588 -17.68 -2.38 20.79
N LEU A 589 -17.02 -1.48 21.53
CA LEU A 589 -17.31 -1.29 22.95
C LEU A 589 -18.55 -0.42 23.21
N THR A 590 -18.86 0.54 22.33
CA THR A 590 -20.05 1.42 22.47
C THR A 590 -21.31 0.81 21.87
N ARG A 591 -21.18 0.05 20.79
CA ARG A 591 -22.25 -0.63 20.05
C ARG A 591 -21.90 -2.09 19.77
N PRO A 592 -21.92 -2.95 20.82
CA PRO A 592 -21.65 -4.38 20.67
C PRO A 592 -22.71 -5.12 19.82
N SER A 593 -23.92 -4.54 19.69
CA SER A 593 -25.01 -5.06 18.84
C SER A 593 -24.58 -5.30 17.39
N ASP A 594 -23.77 -4.39 16.84
CA ASP A 594 -23.34 -4.42 15.43
C ASP A 594 -22.47 -5.65 15.11
N TYR A 595 -21.80 -6.22 16.12
CA TYR A 595 -20.89 -7.35 15.98
C TYR A 595 -21.49 -8.67 16.51
N LEU A 596 -22.28 -8.60 17.58
CA LEU A 596 -22.88 -9.78 18.21
C LEU A 596 -24.23 -10.17 17.59
N GLY A 597 -24.88 -9.27 16.84
CA GLY A 597 -26.18 -9.53 16.22
C GLY A 597 -27.27 -9.89 17.23
N CYS A 598 -27.23 -9.27 18.41
CA CYS A 598 -28.16 -9.56 19.51
C CYS A 598 -29.35 -8.59 19.50
N ASP A 599 -30.55 -9.12 19.74
CA ASP A 599 -31.79 -8.34 19.80
C ASP A 599 -31.86 -7.43 21.05
N CYS A 600 -31.17 -7.80 22.14
CA CYS A 600 -31.20 -7.10 23.43
C CYS A 600 -30.39 -5.80 23.49
N CYS A 601 -29.50 -5.56 22.53
CA CYS A 601 -28.64 -4.37 22.48
C CYS A 601 -28.97 -3.44 21.30
N VAL A 602 -30.05 -3.71 20.55
CA VAL A 602 -30.50 -2.83 19.46
C VAL A 602 -31.24 -1.65 20.10
N PRO A 603 -30.79 -0.39 19.88
CA PRO A 603 -31.57 0.76 20.30
C PRO A 603 -32.86 0.80 19.47
N GLU A 604 -34.01 0.49 20.07
CA GLU A 604 -35.29 0.86 19.46
C GLU A 604 -35.38 2.40 19.40
N ASP A 605 -35.77 2.93 18.24
CA ASP A 605 -35.78 4.35 17.91
C ASP A 605 -36.26 5.25 19.07
N GLY A 606 -35.33 6.01 19.67
CA GLY A 606 -35.64 7.05 20.65
C GLY A 606 -35.75 6.60 22.12
N VAL A 607 -35.58 5.32 22.45
CA VAL A 607 -35.52 4.83 23.83
C VAL A 607 -34.06 4.60 24.24
N MET A 608 -33.68 5.06 25.43
CA MET A 608 -32.35 4.82 26.02
C MET A 608 -32.06 3.32 26.01
N LEU A 609 -30.89 2.91 25.50
CA LEU A 609 -30.44 1.51 25.61
C LEU A 609 -30.56 1.05 27.06
N ASP A 610 -31.15 -0.14 27.28
CA ASP A 610 -31.08 -0.82 28.57
C ASP A 610 -29.62 -1.17 28.85
N LYS A 611 -28.91 -0.26 29.54
CA LYS A 611 -27.49 -0.40 29.89
C LYS A 611 -27.21 -1.68 30.70
N SER A 612 -28.23 -2.26 31.32
CA SER A 612 -28.17 -3.49 32.10
C SER A 612 -27.96 -4.76 31.26
N THR A 613 -28.30 -4.75 29.97
CA THR A 613 -28.11 -5.89 29.06
C THR A 613 -26.79 -5.84 28.29
N LEU A 614 -26.02 -4.76 28.45
CA LEU A 614 -24.73 -4.59 27.79
C LEU A 614 -23.67 -5.54 28.38
N PRO A 615 -22.69 -5.98 27.57
CA PRO A 615 -21.51 -6.66 28.08
C PRO A 615 -20.83 -5.86 29.21
N PRO A 616 -20.36 -6.50 30.29
CA PRO A 616 -19.82 -5.80 31.46
C PRO A 616 -18.70 -4.79 31.16
N THR A 617 -17.83 -5.08 30.19
CA THR A 617 -16.74 -4.19 29.77
C THR A 617 -17.24 -2.95 29.00
N SER A 618 -18.30 -3.11 28.20
CA SER A 618 -18.99 -2.02 27.50
C SER A 618 -19.75 -1.12 28.47
N LEU A 619 -20.42 -1.71 29.47
CA LEU A 619 -21.09 -0.97 30.53
C LEU A 619 -20.10 -0.11 31.31
N LEU A 620 -18.99 -0.71 31.75
CA LEU A 620 -17.94 0.01 32.47
C LEU A 620 -17.37 1.16 31.61
N LEU A 621 -17.19 0.96 30.31
CA LEU A 621 -16.77 2.03 29.41
C LEU A 621 -17.80 3.16 29.29
N SER A 622 -19.10 2.84 29.20
CA SER A 622 -20.17 3.87 29.19
C SER A 622 -20.14 4.72 30.46
N MET A 623 -20.00 4.07 31.62
CA MET A 623 -19.88 4.75 32.91
C MET A 623 -18.61 5.61 32.98
N LEU A 624 -17.49 5.08 32.48
CA LEU A 624 -16.27 5.84 32.38
C LEU A 624 -16.52 7.07 31.51
N ASN A 625 -17.11 6.96 30.32
CA ASN A 625 -17.36 8.12 29.44
C ASN A 625 -18.13 9.25 30.12
N GLU A 626 -19.11 8.93 30.96
CA GLU A 626 -19.90 9.90 31.74
C GLU A 626 -19.11 10.54 32.90
N ALA A 627 -18.07 9.86 33.39
CA ALA A 627 -17.24 10.31 34.49
C ALA A 627 -16.12 11.28 34.06
N GLY A 628 -15.48 11.93 35.04
CA GLY A 628 -14.36 12.86 34.82
C GLY A 628 -13.05 12.19 34.36
N SER A 629 -11.97 12.97 34.25
CA SER A 629 -10.65 12.49 33.80
C SER A 629 -9.93 11.60 34.82
N VAL A 630 -10.18 11.80 36.11
CA VAL A 630 -9.67 10.98 37.22
C VAL A 630 -10.85 10.53 38.07
N ILE A 631 -10.95 9.23 38.29
CA ILE A 631 -12.12 8.58 38.88
C ILE A 631 -11.65 7.75 40.07
N ASN A 632 -12.42 7.82 41.17
CA ASN A 632 -12.22 6.98 42.34
C ASN A 632 -12.74 5.57 42.04
N VAL A 633 -11.93 4.55 42.29
CA VAL A 633 -12.29 3.15 41.99
C VAL A 633 -13.48 2.69 42.84
N ARG A 634 -13.61 3.19 44.08
CA ARG A 634 -14.74 2.81 44.96
C ARG A 634 -16.08 3.32 44.42
N ASP A 635 -16.14 4.59 44.06
CA ASP A 635 -17.36 5.21 43.52
C ASP A 635 -17.78 4.54 42.20
N LEU A 636 -16.79 4.15 41.38
CA LEU A 636 -17.05 3.43 40.13
C LEU A 636 -17.57 2.01 40.37
N TRP A 637 -17.04 1.30 41.37
CA TRP A 637 -17.53 -0.02 41.77
C TRP A 637 -18.97 0.04 42.28
N ASP A 638 -19.29 0.99 43.15
CA ASP A 638 -20.64 1.13 43.70
C ASP A 638 -21.65 1.40 42.58
N ALA A 639 -21.34 2.30 41.64
CA ALA A 639 -22.19 2.57 40.49
C ALA A 639 -22.32 1.36 39.52
N PHE A 640 -21.28 0.51 39.41
CA PHE A 640 -21.29 -0.67 38.55
C PHE A 640 -22.15 -1.79 39.14
N ARG A 641 -22.02 -2.01 40.46
CA ARG A 641 -22.84 -2.97 41.20
C ARG A 641 -24.33 -2.63 41.06
N ASP A 642 -24.68 -1.35 41.25
CA ASP A 642 -26.07 -0.92 41.27
C ASP A 642 -26.76 -1.06 39.89
N MET A 643 -26.01 -1.03 38.77
CA MET A 643 -26.55 -1.25 37.41
C MET A 643 -26.72 -2.72 37.02
N ILE A 644 -25.86 -3.62 37.49
CA ILE A 644 -25.87 -5.04 37.07
C ILE A 644 -26.65 -5.93 38.03
N ALA A 645 -26.73 -5.58 39.31
CA ALA A 645 -27.50 -6.33 40.32
C ALA A 645 -28.92 -6.73 39.85
N PRO A 646 -29.76 -5.83 39.29
CA PRO A 646 -31.11 -6.20 38.84
C PRO A 646 -31.15 -7.16 37.64
N ALA A 647 -30.12 -7.17 36.78
CA ALA A 647 -30.05 -8.07 35.64
C ALA A 647 -29.71 -9.52 36.04
N LEU A 648 -28.81 -9.69 37.01
CA LEU A 648 -28.43 -11.00 37.55
C LEU A 648 -29.56 -11.67 38.35
N GLU A 649 -30.35 -10.88 39.08
CA GLU A 649 -31.52 -11.37 39.81
C GLU A 649 -32.61 -11.90 38.86
N SER A 650 -32.76 -11.28 37.68
CA SER A 650 -33.70 -11.71 36.63
C SER A 650 -33.29 -13.02 35.95
N GLU A 651 -31.99 -13.20 35.64
CA GLU A 651 -31.50 -14.42 34.98
C GLU A 651 -31.47 -15.65 35.91
N MET A 652 -31.19 -15.47 37.21
CA MET A 652 -31.21 -16.56 38.19
C MET A 652 -32.60 -16.89 38.73
N GLY A 653 -33.58 -15.98 38.63
CA GLY A 653 -34.97 -16.22 39.04
C GLY A 653 -35.73 -17.28 38.22
N GLY A 654 -35.20 -17.70 37.06
CA GLY A 654 -35.78 -18.73 36.21
C GLY A 654 -35.37 -20.18 36.53
N ALA A 655 -34.31 -20.37 37.33
CA ALA A 655 -33.76 -21.69 37.61
C ALA A 655 -33.98 -22.11 39.08
N GLY A 656 -35.22 -22.48 39.39
CA GLY A 656 -35.56 -23.37 40.50
C GLY A 656 -35.47 -22.80 41.92
N ARG A 657 -36.61 -22.32 42.44
CA ARG A 657 -36.85 -22.30 43.89
C ARG A 657 -38.33 -22.58 44.19
N ASN A 658 -38.69 -23.85 44.14
CA ASN A 658 -39.71 -24.37 45.05
C ASN A 658 -38.96 -24.73 46.33
N ASP A 659 -39.00 -23.86 47.33
CA ASP A 659 -38.92 -24.30 48.72
C ASP A 659 -39.71 -23.30 49.57
N GLU A 660 -40.85 -23.78 50.04
CA GLU A 660 -41.59 -23.20 51.16
C GLU A 660 -40.67 -23.07 52.37
N LYS A 661 -40.65 -21.91 53.02
CA LYS A 661 -40.78 -21.82 54.48
C LYS A 661 -40.99 -20.39 54.98
N ASP A 662 -42.05 -20.29 55.76
CA ASP A 662 -42.43 -19.18 56.63
C ASP A 662 -41.33 -18.80 57.64
N GLY A 663 -41.24 -17.51 57.96
CA GLY A 663 -40.46 -16.99 59.08
C GLY A 663 -40.37 -15.47 59.10
N GLU A 664 -41.21 -14.83 59.91
CA GLU A 664 -41.18 -13.39 60.21
C GLU A 664 -39.86 -12.94 60.84
N GLY A 665 -39.37 -11.76 60.43
CA GLY A 665 -38.49 -10.90 61.21
C GLY A 665 -36.98 -11.05 60.98
N GLY A 666 -36.40 -10.15 60.19
CA GLY A 666 -34.95 -9.97 60.12
C GLY A 666 -34.52 -9.03 58.99
N GLU A 667 -33.91 -7.92 59.38
CA GLU A 667 -33.37 -6.86 58.52
C GLU A 667 -32.30 -7.38 57.55
N GLY A 668 -32.33 -6.93 56.28
CA GLY A 668 -31.22 -7.02 55.35
C GLY A 668 -31.58 -7.50 53.95
N GLU A 669 -31.98 -6.58 53.07
CA GLU A 669 -31.88 -6.72 51.61
C GLU A 669 -30.38 -6.75 51.20
N GLY A 670 -29.69 -7.82 51.58
CA GLY A 670 -28.31 -8.06 51.16
C GLY A 670 -28.30 -8.95 49.94
N ILE A 671 -27.75 -8.47 48.82
CA ILE A 671 -27.32 -9.30 47.70
C ILE A 671 -26.55 -10.50 48.28
N ASP A 672 -26.89 -11.72 47.86
CA ASP A 672 -26.21 -12.95 48.31
C ASP A 672 -24.68 -12.76 48.22
N GLU A 673 -23.93 -13.04 49.29
CA GLU A 673 -22.48 -12.75 49.36
C GLU A 673 -21.69 -13.36 48.19
N THR A 674 -22.21 -14.44 47.61
CA THR A 674 -21.68 -15.11 46.43
C THR A 674 -21.87 -14.32 45.14
N ASN A 675 -22.99 -13.60 45.01
CA ASN A 675 -23.30 -12.75 43.86
C ASN A 675 -22.45 -11.48 43.89
N GLU A 676 -22.22 -10.89 45.08
CA GLU A 676 -21.33 -9.72 45.22
C GLU A 676 -19.87 -10.06 44.84
N ARG A 677 -19.37 -11.23 45.26
CA ARG A 677 -18.01 -11.69 44.88
C ARG A 677 -17.88 -11.93 43.38
N THR A 678 -18.93 -12.46 42.75
CA THR A 678 -18.94 -12.69 41.30
C THR A 678 -18.95 -11.36 40.53
N LEU A 679 -19.77 -10.41 40.96
CA LEU A 679 -19.78 -9.04 40.44
C LEU A 679 -18.42 -8.36 40.59
N LEU A 680 -17.76 -8.54 41.74
CA LEU A 680 -16.45 -7.94 42.01
C LEU A 680 -15.37 -8.54 41.11
N ALA A 681 -15.41 -9.85 40.87
CA ALA A 681 -14.53 -10.52 39.92
C ALA A 681 -14.75 -10.03 38.49
N LEU A 682 -16.01 -9.85 38.06
CA LEU A 682 -16.34 -9.27 36.75
C LEU A 682 -15.82 -7.83 36.63
N PHE A 683 -15.99 -7.01 37.66
CA PHE A 683 -15.48 -5.65 37.69
C PHE A 683 -13.95 -5.59 37.56
N TYR A 684 -13.23 -6.43 38.33
CA TYR A 684 -11.77 -6.51 38.20
C TYR A 684 -11.33 -6.99 36.83
N ARG A 685 -12.05 -7.93 36.22
CA ARG A 685 -11.80 -8.39 34.85
C ARG A 685 -11.99 -7.25 33.85
N CYS A 686 -13.11 -6.53 33.92
CA CYS A 686 -13.39 -5.39 33.03
C CYS A 686 -12.33 -4.28 33.18
N LEU A 687 -11.91 -3.96 34.40
CA LEU A 687 -10.81 -3.02 34.65
C LEU A 687 -9.49 -3.51 34.03
N ALA A 688 -9.18 -4.81 34.15
CA ALA A 688 -7.99 -5.39 33.56
C ALA A 688 -8.03 -5.35 32.03
N GLU A 689 -9.17 -5.64 31.41
CA GLU A 689 -9.39 -5.55 29.97
C GLU A 689 -9.23 -4.11 29.45
N LEU A 690 -9.87 -3.13 30.10
CA LEU A 690 -9.73 -1.71 29.73
C LEU A 690 -8.31 -1.18 29.91
N ARG A 691 -7.59 -1.66 30.92
CA ARG A 691 -6.17 -1.36 31.12
C ARG A 691 -5.31 -2.00 30.04
N HIS A 692 -5.61 -3.24 29.63
CA HIS A 692 -4.89 -3.93 28.57
C HIS A 692 -5.08 -3.25 27.22
N LEU A 693 -6.30 -2.74 26.94
CA LEU A 693 -6.62 -1.92 25.77
C LEU A 693 -6.02 -0.51 25.82
N GLY A 694 -5.42 -0.11 26.95
CA GLY A 694 -4.79 1.20 27.11
C GLY A 694 -5.77 2.37 27.23
N LEU A 695 -7.04 2.11 27.61
CA LEU A 695 -8.08 3.13 27.82
C LEU A 695 -8.02 3.77 29.21
N ILE A 696 -7.46 3.05 30.18
CA ILE A 696 -7.27 3.52 31.57
C ILE A 696 -5.84 3.27 32.06
N ARG A 697 -5.36 4.14 32.93
CA ARG A 697 -4.08 4.00 33.65
C ARG A 697 -4.27 4.25 35.15
N GLN A 698 -3.52 3.53 35.98
CA GLN A 698 -3.52 3.79 37.42
C GLN A 698 -2.94 5.18 37.71
N SER A 699 -3.65 5.96 38.52
CA SER A 699 -3.26 7.32 38.91
C SER A 699 -2.89 7.36 40.38
N LYS A 700 -1.70 7.89 40.70
CA LYS A 700 -1.24 8.10 42.08
C LYS A 700 -1.51 9.53 42.59
N ARG A 701 -2.44 10.26 41.95
CA ARG A 701 -2.64 11.70 42.18
C ARG A 701 -3.19 12.02 43.58
N LYS A 702 -3.94 11.11 44.20
CA LYS A 702 -4.42 11.25 45.59
C LYS A 702 -3.77 10.16 46.47
N PRO A 703 -2.96 10.52 47.48
CA PRO A 703 -2.41 9.53 48.40
C PRO A 703 -3.54 8.92 49.24
N GLY A 704 -3.57 7.59 49.34
CA GLY A 704 -4.56 6.84 50.13
C GLY A 704 -5.88 6.53 49.42
N VAL A 705 -6.08 6.96 48.16
CA VAL A 705 -7.27 6.63 47.37
C VAL A 705 -6.83 5.98 46.06
N ASP A 706 -7.37 4.80 45.77
CA ASP A 706 -7.16 4.16 44.48
C ASP A 706 -7.94 4.92 43.41
N CYS A 707 -7.21 5.60 42.53
CA CYS A 707 -7.76 6.36 41.43
C CYS A 707 -7.29 5.79 40.09
N ILE A 708 -8.17 5.82 39.10
CA ILE A 708 -7.87 5.55 37.70
C ILE A 708 -7.97 6.85 36.90
N ALA A 709 -7.11 6.98 35.90
CA ALA A 709 -7.16 8.09 34.94
C ALA A 709 -7.48 7.55 33.55
N LYS A 710 -8.33 8.27 32.82
CA LYS A 710 -8.59 7.99 31.41
C LYS A 710 -7.40 8.42 30.56
N THR A 711 -7.02 7.60 29.60
CA THR A 711 -5.95 7.90 28.63
C THR A 711 -6.49 8.24 27.25
N ALA A 712 -7.73 7.86 26.93
CA ALA A 712 -8.41 8.17 25.68
C ALA A 712 -9.77 8.83 25.93
N TRP A 713 -10.15 9.74 25.02
CA TRP A 713 -11.49 10.34 24.96
C TRP A 713 -12.20 9.80 23.73
N MET A 714 -13.42 9.30 23.91
CA MET A 714 -14.22 8.73 22.83
C MET A 714 -14.74 9.84 21.91
N GLY A 715 -14.70 9.63 20.59
CA GLY A 715 -15.29 10.56 19.61
C GLY A 715 -14.39 11.72 19.13
N LEU A 716 -13.06 11.55 19.18
CA LEU A 716 -12.08 12.46 18.56
C LEU A 716 -11.58 11.93 17.21
#